data_AF-A0AAD4GRK1-F1
#
_entry.id   AF-A0AAD4GRK1-F1
#
_cell.length_a   1.000
_cell.length_b   1.000
_cell.length_c   1.000
_cell.angle_alpha   90.00
_cell.angle_beta   90.00
_cell.angle_gamma   90.00
#
_symmetry.space_group_name_H-M   'P 1'
#
loop_
_entity.id
_entity.type
_entity.pdbx_description
1 polymer ?
#
loop_
_entity_poly.entity_id
_entity_poly.type
_entity_poly.pdbx_seq_one_letter_code
_entity_poly.pdbx_strand_id
1 'polypeptide(L)'
;MSLVAIGACYVDTILTTPHYPGEDDKLRASSHSASTNEVQLNLVTVLPARSSIASQRIQSDFEPGVQLSHCIYREQFEEPASSYIIKSQASGSRTIVNYNELPDMTVEEFTKIANDLGPNATWFHFEGRMPDVTLSCIRFLRQAFPSVRVSVEVEKPGRPGLQELAMEADVVFYAKSWAEDGAVALETTHGTLVHRPAYTRDGFKVIDTIGAGDTFIAGMLYGLICQQEKWDMPQKLDFANRVAGMKVAQDGFSALAFGAENRKPSPTSYSNKYSPTYITMASVYKSLSKKEARRLAREEDSEDEDIEMGEFLGEDDSSDSDEDEEEVTAESVKTQLAAGFMPKSRVLMLTSRGVTYRHRHLLADLASLLPHTHKESKLDTKKKTAGYNMLLNSLAELHSCNIIFFLEAKKRGQDLYLWLSRPPNGPTLKFHVNNLHTMSELNAGFSGNCLKGGRGIVVFDRSFDEQGPEMSKPGNEYRGLVREMLRGVFCVPKRGVKGMKPFVDRIIGIFGVDGKIWIRVYELRESEGGSKKEEGGDKAAKPALKSKDGEPEVSLVEIGPRFVLTPIVMLEGSFGGPVIYENKEYVSPNQVRSDVRMGKAVRYAQRRDVQTDRLTKRSELQMGHGERKPGALDTKQIFS
;
A
#
# COMPACT_ATOMS: atom_id res chain seq x y z
N MET A 1 -28.38 -30.38 -16.60
CA MET A 1 -27.98 -29.01 -16.21
C MET A 1 -26.69 -28.70 -16.94
N SER A 2 -26.58 -27.52 -17.52
CA SER A 2 -25.40 -27.09 -18.27
C SER A 2 -24.80 -25.84 -17.62
N LEU A 3 -23.49 -25.87 -17.40
CA LEU A 3 -22.69 -24.75 -16.94
C LEU A 3 -21.86 -24.25 -18.13
N VAL A 4 -21.91 -22.94 -18.36
CA VAL A 4 -21.01 -22.23 -19.28
C VAL A 4 -20.02 -21.43 -18.43
N ALA A 5 -18.73 -21.68 -18.60
CA ALA A 5 -17.65 -20.90 -17.98
C ALA A 5 -17.04 -19.96 -19.03
N ILE A 6 -16.79 -18.71 -18.63
CA ILE A 6 -16.31 -17.62 -19.50
C ILE A 6 -15.15 -16.91 -18.81
N GLY A 7 -13.96 -16.97 -19.40
CA GLY A 7 -12.73 -16.42 -18.84
C GLY A 7 -11.52 -16.69 -19.74
N ALA A 8 -10.33 -16.31 -19.31
CA ALA A 8 -9.08 -16.53 -20.03
C ALA A 8 -8.46 -17.91 -19.71
N CYS A 9 -8.21 -18.73 -20.73
CA CYS A 9 -7.47 -19.98 -20.59
C CYS A 9 -5.96 -19.71 -20.67
N TYR A 10 -5.21 -20.04 -19.60
CA TYR A 10 -3.76 -19.86 -19.53
C TYR A 10 -3.01 -21.19 -19.56
N VAL A 11 -1.87 -21.20 -20.27
CA VAL A 11 -0.89 -22.29 -20.20
C VAL A 11 0.13 -21.96 -19.10
N ASP A 12 -0.08 -22.55 -17.93
CA ASP A 12 0.76 -22.34 -16.74
C ASP A 12 2.03 -23.20 -16.76
N THR A 13 3.19 -22.54 -16.89
CA THR A 13 4.52 -23.16 -16.78
C THR A 13 5.07 -22.97 -15.37
N ILE A 14 4.97 -24.01 -14.53
CA ILE A 14 5.40 -23.97 -13.12
C ILE A 14 6.89 -24.32 -12.99
N LEU A 15 7.72 -23.28 -12.85
CA LEU A 15 9.16 -23.38 -12.62
C LEU A 15 9.44 -23.50 -11.12
N THR A 16 9.45 -24.73 -10.61
CA THR A 16 9.88 -25.01 -9.23
C THR A 16 11.40 -24.90 -9.12
N THR A 17 11.89 -23.98 -8.30
CA THR A 17 13.32 -23.65 -8.13
C THR A 17 13.73 -23.69 -6.64
N PRO A 18 15.02 -23.92 -6.31
CA PRO A 18 15.47 -23.94 -4.92
C PRO A 18 15.26 -22.60 -4.20
N HIS A 19 15.48 -21.50 -4.91
CA HIS A 19 15.27 -20.10 -4.51
C HIS A 19 14.85 -19.29 -5.75
N TYR A 20 14.42 -18.05 -5.58
CA TYR A 20 14.21 -17.15 -6.72
C TYR A 20 15.56 -16.84 -7.41
N PRO A 21 15.63 -16.85 -8.75
CA PRO A 21 16.84 -16.47 -9.46
C PRO A 21 17.16 -14.98 -9.24
N GLY A 22 18.42 -14.67 -9.00
CA GLY A 22 18.97 -13.33 -9.14
C GLY A 22 19.29 -12.97 -10.59
N GLU A 23 19.99 -11.84 -10.77
CA GLU A 23 20.55 -11.43 -12.05
C GLU A 23 21.68 -12.40 -12.47
N ASP A 24 21.72 -12.80 -13.75
CA ASP A 24 22.61 -13.82 -14.34
C ASP A 24 22.56 -15.26 -13.75
N ASP A 25 21.70 -15.55 -12.77
CA ASP A 25 21.58 -16.87 -12.15
C ASP A 25 21.07 -17.97 -13.10
N LYS A 26 21.62 -19.18 -12.97
CA LYS A 26 21.25 -20.37 -13.77
C LYS A 26 20.69 -21.49 -12.89
N LEU A 27 19.37 -21.59 -12.84
CA LEU A 27 18.63 -22.60 -12.07
C LEU A 27 17.95 -23.63 -12.99
N ARG A 28 17.63 -24.83 -12.45
CA ARG A 28 17.01 -25.95 -13.17
C ARG A 28 15.73 -26.41 -12.47
N ALA A 29 14.62 -26.47 -13.21
CA ALA A 29 13.32 -26.94 -12.71
C ALA A 29 13.20 -28.48 -12.71
N SER A 30 12.19 -29.02 -12.01
CA SER A 30 12.21 -30.42 -11.53
C SER A 30 11.04 -31.36 -11.87
N SER A 31 9.83 -30.90 -12.25
CA SER A 31 8.66 -31.81 -12.39
C SER A 31 7.43 -31.21 -13.12
N HIS A 32 6.61 -32.08 -13.75
CA HIS A 32 5.28 -31.80 -14.32
C HIS A 32 4.31 -33.00 -14.13
N SER A 33 3.00 -32.76 -14.01
CA SER A 33 1.94 -33.80 -14.02
C SER A 33 0.53 -33.20 -14.17
N ALA A 34 -0.41 -33.91 -14.81
CA ALA A 34 -1.84 -33.53 -14.93
C ALA A 34 -2.77 -34.77 -14.85
N SER A 35 -4.06 -34.56 -14.55
CA SER A 35 -5.09 -35.63 -14.50
C SER A 35 -6.52 -35.04 -14.51
N THR A 36 -7.43 -35.61 -15.33
CA THR A 36 -8.82 -35.14 -15.54
C THR A 36 -9.86 -35.98 -14.79
N ASN A 37 -11.13 -35.53 -14.75
CA ASN A 37 -12.30 -36.27 -14.28
C ASN A 37 -13.62 -35.64 -14.83
N GLU A 38 -14.74 -36.37 -14.77
CA GLU A 38 -15.95 -36.09 -15.56
C GLU A 38 -16.94 -35.07 -14.95
N VAL A 39 -17.10 -33.90 -15.58
CA VAL A 39 -18.29 -33.03 -15.49
C VAL A 39 -18.49 -32.35 -16.84
N GLN A 40 -19.67 -32.46 -17.47
CA GLN A 40 -19.94 -31.85 -18.79
C GLN A 40 -20.02 -30.31 -18.69
N LEU A 41 -18.88 -29.67 -18.90
CA LEU A 41 -18.70 -28.22 -18.89
C LEU A 41 -18.65 -27.67 -20.32
N ASN A 42 -19.14 -26.44 -20.54
CA ASN A 42 -18.85 -25.67 -21.76
C ASN A 42 -17.89 -24.55 -21.41
N LEU A 43 -16.77 -24.42 -22.13
CA LEU A 43 -15.83 -23.33 -21.97
C LEU A 43 -15.93 -22.36 -23.15
N VAL A 44 -16.08 -21.08 -22.84
CA VAL A 44 -15.99 -19.97 -23.80
C VAL A 44 -14.77 -19.15 -23.42
N THR A 45 -13.69 -19.33 -24.17
CA THR A 45 -12.43 -18.62 -23.99
C THR A 45 -11.85 -18.20 -25.34
N VAL A 46 -10.88 -17.28 -25.31
CA VAL A 46 -10.12 -16.89 -26.49
C VAL A 46 -8.90 -17.81 -26.60
N LEU A 47 -8.71 -18.42 -27.76
CA LEU A 47 -7.61 -19.34 -28.07
C LEU A 47 -6.80 -18.84 -29.29
N PRO A 48 -5.53 -19.24 -29.43
CA PRO A 48 -4.80 -19.07 -30.69
C PRO A 48 -5.43 -19.90 -31.81
N ALA A 49 -4.90 -19.77 -33.03
CA ALA A 49 -5.37 -20.43 -34.24
C ALA A 49 -5.74 -21.90 -34.02
N ARG A 50 -6.81 -22.38 -34.64
CA ARG A 50 -7.32 -23.76 -34.44
C ARG A 50 -6.31 -24.82 -34.89
N SER A 51 -5.46 -24.48 -35.86
CA SER A 51 -4.35 -25.29 -36.33
C SER A 51 -3.12 -25.30 -35.39
N SER A 52 -3.02 -24.36 -34.44
CA SER A 52 -1.82 -24.21 -33.60
C SER A 52 -1.58 -25.41 -32.68
N ILE A 53 -0.31 -25.68 -32.39
CA ILE A 53 0.10 -26.74 -31.44
C ILE A 53 -0.45 -26.43 -30.04
N ALA A 54 -0.55 -25.14 -29.68
CA ALA A 54 -1.13 -24.69 -28.43
C ALA A 54 -2.62 -25.07 -28.31
N SER A 55 -3.45 -24.72 -29.29
CA SER A 55 -4.88 -25.08 -29.29
C SER A 55 -5.11 -26.59 -29.33
N GLN A 56 -4.32 -27.35 -30.10
CA GLN A 56 -4.37 -28.82 -30.11
C GLN A 56 -4.06 -29.42 -28.73
N ARG A 57 -3.04 -28.89 -28.03
CA ARG A 57 -2.66 -29.35 -26.70
C ARG A 57 -3.74 -29.03 -25.67
N ILE A 58 -4.25 -27.80 -25.66
CA ILE A 58 -5.38 -27.38 -24.80
C ILE A 58 -6.57 -28.31 -25.04
N GLN A 59 -6.91 -28.63 -26.29
CA GLN A 59 -7.97 -29.58 -26.60
C GLN A 59 -7.69 -30.97 -26.00
N SER A 60 -6.47 -31.51 -26.12
CA SER A 60 -6.12 -32.82 -25.54
C SER A 60 -6.06 -32.86 -24.00
N ASP A 61 -5.81 -31.72 -23.34
CA ASP A 61 -5.77 -31.62 -21.87
C ASP A 61 -7.18 -31.43 -21.26
N PHE A 62 -8.17 -30.98 -22.05
CA PHE A 62 -9.54 -30.66 -21.60
C PHE A 62 -10.65 -31.61 -22.10
N GLU A 63 -10.56 -32.14 -23.32
CA GLU A 63 -11.56 -33.08 -23.87
C GLU A 63 -11.34 -34.51 -23.34
N PRO A 64 -12.39 -35.35 -23.21
CA PRO A 64 -13.80 -35.08 -23.53
C PRO A 64 -14.59 -34.41 -22.40
N GLY A 65 -13.95 -34.04 -21.27
CA GLY A 65 -14.65 -33.50 -20.09
C GLY A 65 -15.24 -32.11 -20.34
N VAL A 66 -14.49 -31.22 -21.00
CA VAL A 66 -14.89 -29.84 -21.28
C VAL A 66 -15.07 -29.64 -22.78
N GLN A 67 -16.23 -29.12 -23.19
CA GLN A 67 -16.54 -28.79 -24.58
C GLN A 67 -15.92 -27.45 -24.96
N LEU A 68 -15.06 -27.47 -26.00
CA LEU A 68 -14.36 -26.30 -26.55
C LEU A 68 -14.96 -25.79 -27.88
N SER A 69 -16.13 -26.32 -28.27
CA SER A 69 -16.84 -26.00 -29.52
C SER A 69 -17.13 -24.50 -29.69
N HIS A 70 -17.40 -23.80 -28.58
CA HIS A 70 -17.79 -22.39 -28.54
C HIS A 70 -16.65 -21.45 -28.11
N CYS A 71 -15.40 -21.94 -28.10
CA CYS A 71 -14.22 -21.09 -27.94
C CYS A 71 -14.00 -20.20 -29.18
N ILE A 72 -13.39 -19.03 -28.97
CA ILE A 72 -13.15 -18.00 -29.98
C ILE A 72 -11.69 -18.12 -30.44
N TYR A 73 -11.47 -18.50 -31.70
CA TYR A 73 -10.14 -18.78 -32.24
C TYR A 73 -9.61 -17.53 -32.96
N ARG A 74 -8.45 -17.03 -32.53
CA ARG A 74 -7.74 -15.89 -33.12
C ARG A 74 -6.72 -16.42 -34.12
N GLU A 75 -7.19 -16.72 -35.34
CA GLU A 75 -6.43 -17.42 -36.39
C GLU A 75 -5.16 -16.69 -36.88
N GLN A 76 -4.88 -15.47 -36.42
CA GLN A 76 -3.64 -14.72 -36.67
C GLN A 76 -2.51 -15.00 -35.64
N PHE A 77 -2.78 -15.78 -34.59
CA PHE A 77 -1.87 -15.99 -33.47
C PHE A 77 -1.62 -17.49 -33.26
N GLU A 78 -0.36 -17.90 -33.07
CA GLU A 78 -0.01 -19.31 -32.82
C GLU A 78 0.25 -19.62 -31.33
N GLU A 79 0.64 -18.62 -30.54
CA GLU A 79 0.99 -18.75 -29.13
C GLU A 79 -0.21 -18.51 -28.18
N PRO A 80 -0.32 -19.24 -27.06
CA PRO A 80 -1.41 -19.08 -26.10
C PRO A 80 -1.11 -17.99 -25.06
N ALA A 81 -2.17 -17.51 -24.39
CA ALA A 81 -2.02 -16.81 -23.13
C ALA A 81 -1.22 -17.70 -22.15
N SER A 82 -0.12 -17.19 -21.60
CA SER A 82 0.89 -17.99 -20.91
C SER A 82 1.27 -17.37 -19.57
N SER A 83 1.37 -18.20 -18.52
CA SER A 83 1.82 -17.79 -17.19
C SER A 83 3.10 -18.52 -16.82
N TYR A 84 4.13 -17.79 -16.42
CA TYR A 84 5.36 -18.35 -15.89
C TYR A 84 5.35 -18.23 -14.36
N ILE A 85 5.18 -19.36 -13.66
CA ILE A 85 5.03 -19.40 -12.20
C ILE A 85 6.33 -19.89 -11.57
N ILE A 86 7.15 -18.97 -11.07
CA ILE A 86 8.39 -19.29 -10.35
C ILE A 86 8.04 -19.62 -8.90
N LYS A 87 8.18 -20.88 -8.49
CA LYS A 87 7.88 -21.38 -7.14
C LYS A 87 9.19 -21.64 -6.39
N SER A 88 9.45 -20.84 -5.35
CA SER A 88 10.68 -20.91 -4.55
C SER A 88 10.54 -21.93 -3.40
N GLN A 89 11.32 -23.00 -3.43
CA GLN A 89 11.30 -24.05 -2.39
C GLN A 89 11.78 -23.53 -1.02
N ALA A 90 12.77 -22.63 -0.99
CA ALA A 90 13.32 -22.08 0.25
C ALA A 90 12.34 -21.16 1.01
N SER A 91 11.42 -20.49 0.32
CA SER A 91 10.46 -19.55 0.92
C SER A 91 9.00 -20.01 0.88
N GLY A 92 8.67 -21.04 0.09
CA GLY A 92 7.29 -21.50 -0.13
C GLY A 92 6.40 -20.53 -0.90
N SER A 93 6.94 -19.37 -1.32
CA SER A 93 6.22 -18.34 -2.08
C SER A 93 6.38 -18.54 -3.59
N ARG A 94 5.53 -17.85 -4.37
CA ARG A 94 5.57 -17.86 -5.84
C ARG A 94 5.53 -16.44 -6.42
N THR A 95 6.16 -16.27 -7.57
CA THR A 95 5.97 -15.13 -8.48
C THR A 95 5.27 -15.64 -9.73
N ILE A 96 4.28 -14.89 -10.23
CA ILE A 96 3.59 -15.17 -11.49
C ILE A 96 3.93 -14.05 -12.48
N VAL A 97 4.38 -14.41 -13.69
CA VAL A 97 4.59 -13.49 -14.81
C VAL A 97 3.66 -13.90 -15.96
N ASN A 98 2.69 -13.05 -16.28
CA ASN A 98 1.71 -13.32 -17.34
C ASN A 98 2.10 -12.62 -18.65
N TYR A 99 1.93 -13.32 -19.76
CA TYR A 99 2.04 -12.80 -21.12
C TYR A 99 0.81 -13.23 -21.92
N ASN A 100 0.19 -12.29 -22.62
CA ASN A 100 -0.93 -12.55 -23.52
C ASN A 100 -1.02 -11.46 -24.58
N GLU A 101 -1.00 -11.85 -25.85
CA GLU A 101 -1.25 -10.97 -26.99
C GLU A 101 -2.59 -11.27 -27.70
N LEU A 102 -3.30 -12.33 -27.30
CA LEU A 102 -4.61 -12.68 -27.86
C LEU A 102 -5.62 -11.56 -27.58
N PRO A 103 -6.25 -10.97 -28.62
CA PRO A 103 -7.27 -9.95 -28.43
C PRO A 103 -8.49 -10.50 -27.70
N ASP A 104 -8.89 -9.80 -26.63
CA ASP A 104 -10.04 -10.12 -25.78
C ASP A 104 -11.35 -10.35 -26.57
N MET A 105 -12.32 -11.02 -25.95
CA MET A 105 -13.64 -11.33 -26.53
C MET A 105 -14.49 -10.07 -26.71
N THR A 106 -15.23 -9.93 -27.82
CA THR A 106 -16.21 -8.84 -27.99
C THR A 106 -17.63 -9.24 -27.57
N VAL A 107 -18.49 -8.24 -27.36
CA VAL A 107 -19.89 -8.44 -26.97
C VAL A 107 -20.70 -9.11 -28.09
N GLU A 108 -20.38 -8.82 -29.35
CA GLU A 108 -21.01 -9.43 -30.54
C GLU A 108 -20.63 -10.90 -30.71
N GLU A 109 -19.39 -11.27 -30.34
CA GLU A 109 -18.93 -12.66 -30.32
C GLU A 109 -19.65 -13.45 -29.23
N PHE A 110 -19.66 -12.92 -28.00
CA PHE A 110 -20.40 -13.51 -26.89
C PHE A 110 -21.88 -13.66 -27.21
N THR A 111 -22.51 -12.63 -27.79
CA THR A 111 -23.95 -12.62 -28.12
C THR A 111 -24.32 -13.78 -29.05
N LYS A 112 -23.49 -14.11 -30.05
CA LYS A 112 -23.72 -15.26 -30.95
C LYS A 112 -23.68 -16.59 -30.19
N ILE A 113 -22.67 -16.77 -29.34
CA ILE A 113 -22.48 -17.97 -28.52
C ILE A 113 -23.61 -18.12 -27.48
N ALA A 114 -24.01 -17.02 -26.86
CA ALA A 114 -25.09 -17.00 -25.87
C ALA A 114 -26.46 -17.30 -26.48
N ASN A 115 -26.71 -16.98 -27.76
CA ASN A 115 -27.96 -17.36 -28.42
C ASN A 115 -28.07 -18.88 -28.69
N ASP A 116 -26.94 -19.57 -28.88
CA ASP A 116 -26.91 -21.02 -29.12
C ASP A 116 -26.89 -21.84 -27.82
N LEU A 117 -26.06 -21.43 -26.84
CA LEU A 117 -25.96 -22.10 -25.54
C LEU A 117 -27.10 -21.72 -24.58
N GLY A 118 -27.59 -20.47 -24.62
CA GLY A 118 -28.56 -19.89 -23.69
C GLY A 118 -29.84 -20.71 -23.47
N PRO A 119 -30.51 -21.24 -24.52
CA PRO A 119 -31.72 -22.04 -24.36
C PRO A 119 -31.55 -23.33 -23.54
N ASN A 120 -30.32 -23.88 -23.48
CA ASN A 120 -30.00 -25.14 -22.81
C ASN A 120 -29.13 -24.95 -21.54
N ALA A 121 -28.57 -23.76 -21.37
CA ALA A 121 -27.75 -23.40 -20.22
C ALA A 121 -28.60 -23.15 -18.98
N THR A 122 -28.15 -23.64 -17.83
CA THR A 122 -28.75 -23.35 -16.52
C THR A 122 -27.97 -22.32 -15.72
N TRP A 123 -26.68 -22.14 -16.04
CA TRP A 123 -25.77 -21.28 -15.30
C TRP A 123 -24.65 -20.74 -16.20
N PHE A 124 -24.35 -19.44 -16.11
CA PHE A 124 -23.16 -18.80 -16.69
C PHE A 124 -22.22 -18.33 -15.55
N HIS A 125 -20.93 -18.57 -15.68
CA HIS A 125 -19.90 -18.13 -14.74
C HIS A 125 -18.82 -17.31 -15.44
N PHE A 126 -18.60 -16.07 -15.00
CA PHE A 126 -17.67 -15.13 -15.62
C PHE A 126 -16.47 -14.79 -14.73
N GLU A 127 -15.27 -14.75 -15.32
CA GLU A 127 -14.10 -14.07 -14.77
C GLU A 127 -14.30 -12.53 -14.86
N GLY A 128 -14.16 -11.79 -13.74
CA GLY A 128 -14.24 -10.32 -13.68
C GLY A 128 -13.04 -9.58 -14.30
N ARG A 129 -12.45 -10.13 -15.37
CA ARG A 129 -11.25 -9.61 -16.03
C ARG A 129 -11.50 -8.30 -16.77
N MET A 130 -12.62 -8.24 -17.49
CA MET A 130 -13.01 -7.17 -18.43
C MET A 130 -14.38 -6.58 -18.02
N PRO A 131 -14.45 -5.69 -17.00
CA PRO A 131 -15.72 -5.36 -16.38
C PRO A 131 -16.78 -4.83 -17.35
N ASP A 132 -16.41 -3.97 -18.30
CA ASP A 132 -17.33 -3.33 -19.25
C ASP A 132 -17.91 -4.33 -20.28
N VAL A 133 -17.08 -5.23 -20.79
CA VAL A 133 -17.50 -6.30 -21.71
C VAL A 133 -18.37 -7.31 -20.96
N THR A 134 -17.91 -7.80 -19.80
CA THR A 134 -18.64 -8.79 -19.00
C THR A 134 -20.00 -8.23 -18.54
N LEU A 135 -20.06 -6.96 -18.11
CA LEU A 135 -21.30 -6.28 -17.73
C LEU A 135 -22.30 -6.23 -18.91
N SER A 136 -21.81 -5.90 -20.10
CA SER A 136 -22.63 -5.90 -21.33
C SER A 136 -23.14 -7.31 -21.67
N CYS A 137 -22.29 -8.33 -21.51
CA CYS A 137 -22.66 -9.74 -21.71
C CYS A 137 -23.72 -10.22 -20.71
N ILE A 138 -23.59 -9.87 -19.43
CA ILE A 138 -24.59 -10.18 -18.39
C ILE A 138 -25.92 -9.49 -18.69
N ARG A 139 -25.90 -8.21 -19.08
CA ARG A 139 -27.12 -7.47 -19.46
C ARG A 139 -27.84 -8.10 -20.66
N PHE A 140 -27.11 -8.58 -21.67
CA PHE A 140 -27.69 -9.37 -22.75
C PHE A 140 -28.36 -10.65 -22.23
N LEU A 141 -27.70 -11.43 -21.36
CA LEU A 141 -28.30 -12.63 -20.76
C LEU A 141 -29.58 -12.31 -19.98
N ARG A 142 -29.63 -11.22 -19.21
CA ARG A 142 -30.84 -10.82 -18.47
C ARG A 142 -32.03 -10.46 -19.39
N GLN A 143 -31.75 -9.94 -20.58
CA GLN A 143 -32.78 -9.60 -21.56
C GLN A 143 -33.25 -10.81 -22.37
N ALA A 144 -32.33 -11.66 -22.85
CA ALA A 144 -32.64 -12.80 -23.72
C ALA A 144 -33.02 -14.08 -22.96
N PHE A 145 -32.40 -14.33 -21.80
CA PHE A 145 -32.49 -15.58 -21.05
C PHE A 145 -32.70 -15.33 -19.54
N PRO A 146 -33.80 -14.67 -19.11
CA PRO A 146 -34.00 -14.24 -17.72
C PRO A 146 -34.09 -15.39 -16.68
N SER A 147 -34.23 -16.64 -17.11
CA SER A 147 -34.19 -17.83 -16.26
C SER A 147 -32.77 -18.33 -15.95
N VAL A 148 -31.75 -17.85 -16.67
CA VAL A 148 -30.35 -18.26 -16.50
C VAL A 148 -29.76 -17.61 -15.27
N ARG A 149 -29.12 -18.43 -14.41
CA ARG A 149 -28.35 -17.92 -13.28
C ARG A 149 -26.97 -17.44 -13.74
N VAL A 150 -26.57 -16.28 -13.23
CA VAL A 150 -25.28 -15.65 -13.54
C VAL A 150 -24.44 -15.56 -12.27
N SER A 151 -23.18 -15.95 -12.37
CA SER A 151 -22.19 -15.76 -11.30
C SER A 151 -20.93 -15.11 -11.82
N VAL A 152 -20.22 -14.37 -10.97
CA VAL A 152 -19.01 -13.64 -11.35
C VAL A 152 -17.94 -13.69 -10.27
N GLU A 153 -16.67 -13.87 -10.68
CA GLU A 153 -15.51 -13.68 -9.80
C GLU A 153 -15.01 -12.23 -9.85
N VAL A 154 -14.68 -11.67 -8.69
CA VAL A 154 -14.25 -10.29 -8.49
C VAL A 154 -12.97 -10.29 -7.64
N GLU A 155 -11.79 -10.22 -8.29
CA GLU A 155 -10.51 -10.22 -7.57
C GLU A 155 -10.27 -8.91 -6.78
N LYS A 156 -10.26 -7.77 -7.49
CA LYS A 156 -9.62 -6.53 -7.03
C LYS A 156 -10.65 -5.40 -6.95
N PRO A 157 -11.25 -5.12 -5.77
CA PRO A 157 -12.39 -4.21 -5.63
C PRO A 157 -12.13 -2.73 -5.98
N GLY A 158 -10.89 -2.37 -6.36
CA GLY A 158 -10.52 -1.03 -6.85
C GLY A 158 -10.45 -0.87 -8.37
N ARG A 159 -10.73 -1.91 -9.18
CA ARG A 159 -10.84 -1.75 -10.65
C ARG A 159 -12.25 -1.21 -10.99
N PRO A 160 -12.37 -0.12 -11.79
CA PRO A 160 -13.66 0.40 -12.27
C PRO A 160 -14.54 -0.65 -12.96
N GLY A 161 -15.87 -0.47 -12.92
CA GLY A 161 -16.85 -1.37 -13.54
C GLY A 161 -17.16 -2.64 -12.73
N LEU A 162 -16.32 -3.04 -11.76
CA LEU A 162 -16.54 -4.25 -10.96
C LEU A 162 -17.70 -4.14 -9.97
N GLN A 163 -18.06 -2.93 -9.52
CA GLN A 163 -19.19 -2.74 -8.61
C GLN A 163 -20.52 -2.93 -9.36
N GLU A 164 -20.61 -2.35 -10.55
CA GLU A 164 -21.72 -2.48 -11.48
C GLU A 164 -21.89 -3.95 -11.90
N LEU A 165 -20.78 -4.63 -12.22
CA LEU A 165 -20.74 -6.06 -12.54
C LEU A 165 -21.26 -6.94 -11.39
N ALA A 166 -20.86 -6.64 -10.14
CA ALA A 166 -21.30 -7.36 -8.95
C ALA A 166 -22.77 -7.10 -8.58
N MET A 167 -23.37 -5.99 -9.04
CA MET A 167 -24.79 -5.68 -8.81
C MET A 167 -25.74 -6.42 -9.76
N GLU A 168 -25.26 -6.95 -10.89
CA GLU A 168 -26.08 -7.55 -11.96
C GLU A 168 -26.06 -9.09 -11.94
N ALA A 169 -25.20 -9.71 -11.12
CA ALA A 169 -25.03 -11.16 -10.98
C ALA A 169 -25.82 -11.75 -9.79
N ASP A 170 -26.23 -13.02 -9.87
CA ASP A 170 -26.97 -13.72 -8.81
C ASP A 170 -26.06 -14.26 -7.69
N VAL A 171 -24.77 -14.44 -7.99
CA VAL A 171 -23.74 -14.93 -7.06
C VAL A 171 -22.42 -14.21 -7.38
N VAL A 172 -21.82 -13.57 -6.38
CA VAL A 172 -20.52 -12.90 -6.52
C VAL A 172 -19.49 -13.57 -5.64
N PHE A 173 -18.37 -14.01 -6.23
CA PHE A 173 -17.22 -14.55 -5.54
C PHE A 173 -16.16 -13.45 -5.40
N TYR A 174 -15.88 -13.00 -4.18
CA TYR A 174 -14.84 -11.99 -3.92
C TYR A 174 -13.53 -12.68 -3.50
N ALA A 175 -12.43 -12.43 -4.22
CA ALA A 175 -11.14 -13.00 -3.87
C ALA A 175 -10.49 -12.24 -2.69
N LYS A 176 -10.97 -12.49 -1.47
CA LYS A 176 -10.31 -12.03 -0.23
C LYS A 176 -8.99 -12.79 -0.09
N SER A 177 -7.92 -12.24 -0.67
CA SER A 177 -6.60 -12.86 -0.73
C SER A 177 -6.12 -13.31 0.65
N TRP A 178 -5.70 -14.57 0.75
CA TRP A 178 -5.29 -15.31 1.96
C TRP A 178 -6.42 -15.71 2.91
N ALA A 179 -6.89 -16.95 2.73
CA ALA A 179 -7.97 -17.58 3.51
C ALA A 179 -7.51 -18.11 4.88
N GLU A 180 -6.83 -17.29 5.70
CA GLU A 180 -6.43 -17.66 7.06
C GLU A 180 -7.65 -17.67 8.03
N ASP A 181 -8.55 -16.69 7.88
CA ASP A 181 -9.83 -16.63 8.62
C ASP A 181 -10.88 -17.65 8.12
N GLY A 182 -10.63 -18.30 6.98
CA GLY A 182 -11.64 -19.06 6.24
C GLY A 182 -12.52 -18.21 5.31
N ALA A 183 -13.74 -18.67 5.05
CA ALA A 183 -14.64 -18.13 4.04
C ALA A 183 -15.97 -17.64 4.63
N VAL A 184 -16.62 -16.71 3.92
CA VAL A 184 -17.91 -16.10 4.31
C VAL A 184 -18.84 -16.10 3.09
N ALA A 185 -20.09 -16.51 3.30
CA ALA A 185 -21.18 -16.35 2.36
C ALA A 185 -22.26 -15.44 2.97
N LEU A 186 -22.84 -14.55 2.16
CA LEU A 186 -23.99 -13.74 2.54
C LEU A 186 -25.15 -14.07 1.59
N GLU A 187 -26.20 -14.68 2.14
CA GLU A 187 -27.44 -14.90 1.40
C GLU A 187 -28.33 -13.66 1.48
N THR A 188 -28.43 -12.92 0.39
CA THR A 188 -29.10 -11.61 0.33
C THR A 188 -30.62 -11.68 0.46
N THR A 189 -31.25 -12.80 0.08
CA THR A 189 -32.71 -13.00 0.16
C THR A 189 -33.23 -13.07 1.60
N HIS A 190 -32.45 -13.63 2.53
CA HIS A 190 -32.82 -13.74 3.95
C HIS A 190 -31.93 -12.90 4.88
N GLY A 191 -30.87 -12.27 4.34
CA GLY A 191 -29.86 -11.56 5.14
C GLY A 191 -28.92 -12.48 5.94
N THR A 192 -28.88 -13.78 5.62
CA THR A 192 -28.16 -14.79 6.39
C THR A 192 -26.66 -14.73 6.09
N LEU A 193 -25.87 -14.32 7.09
CA LEU A 193 -24.41 -14.35 7.03
C LEU A 193 -23.90 -15.70 7.58
N VAL A 194 -23.18 -16.46 6.76
CA VAL A 194 -22.57 -17.74 7.12
C VAL A 194 -21.05 -17.61 7.04
N HIS A 195 -20.35 -17.81 8.17
CA HIS A 195 -18.90 -17.95 8.21
C HIS A 195 -18.51 -19.41 8.41
N ARG A 196 -17.41 -19.83 7.78
CA ARG A 196 -16.75 -21.12 8.03
C ARG A 196 -15.23 -20.93 8.09
N PRO A 197 -14.55 -21.48 9.12
CA PRO A 197 -13.10 -21.38 9.26
C PRO A 197 -12.38 -22.15 8.14
N ALA A 198 -11.10 -21.81 7.93
CA ALA A 198 -10.26 -22.49 6.95
C ALA A 198 -10.12 -23.99 7.26
N TYR A 199 -10.21 -24.85 6.24
CA TYR A 199 -10.02 -26.29 6.43
C TYR A 199 -8.56 -26.60 6.76
N THR A 200 -8.34 -27.12 7.96
CA THR A 200 -7.06 -27.64 8.43
C THR A 200 -7.19 -29.12 8.82
N ARG A 201 -6.13 -29.89 8.60
CA ARG A 201 -5.99 -31.29 9.01
C ARG A 201 -4.87 -31.42 10.06
N ASP A 202 -4.84 -32.51 10.81
CA ASP A 202 -3.68 -32.81 11.65
C ASP A 202 -2.41 -32.88 10.79
N GLY A 203 -1.39 -32.12 11.16
CA GLY A 203 -0.18 -31.95 10.33
C GLY A 203 -0.40 -31.16 9.02
N PHE A 204 -1.38 -30.26 8.96
CA PHE A 204 -1.56 -29.37 7.81
C PHE A 204 -0.29 -28.55 7.54
N LYS A 205 0.23 -28.67 6.33
CA LYS A 205 1.33 -27.87 5.79
C LYS A 205 0.89 -27.31 4.45
N VAL A 206 1.13 -26.03 4.22
CA VAL A 206 0.99 -25.41 2.90
C VAL A 206 2.06 -25.99 1.97
N ILE A 207 1.62 -26.56 0.85
CA ILE A 207 2.49 -27.15 -0.17
C ILE A 207 2.33 -26.37 -1.49
N ASP A 208 1.10 -26.11 -1.92
CA ASP A 208 0.86 -25.46 -3.21
C ASP A 208 -0.45 -24.66 -3.27
N THR A 209 -0.34 -23.34 -3.19
CA THR A 209 -1.48 -22.41 -3.25
C THR A 209 -1.96 -22.10 -4.69
N ILE A 210 -1.36 -22.70 -5.72
CA ILE A 210 -1.78 -22.52 -7.12
C ILE A 210 -3.17 -23.16 -7.29
N GLY A 211 -4.07 -22.50 -8.03
CA GLY A 211 -5.42 -22.98 -8.26
C GLY A 211 -6.37 -22.96 -7.07
N ALA A 212 -5.97 -22.39 -5.92
CA ALA A 212 -6.73 -22.52 -4.67
C ALA A 212 -8.06 -21.72 -4.67
N GLY A 213 -8.11 -20.58 -5.36
CA GLY A 213 -9.34 -19.79 -5.54
C GLY A 213 -10.30 -20.48 -6.50
N ASP A 214 -9.78 -20.91 -7.64
CA ASP A 214 -10.47 -21.68 -8.68
C ASP A 214 -11.10 -22.95 -8.11
N THR A 215 -10.35 -23.67 -7.27
CA THR A 215 -10.81 -24.87 -6.56
C THR A 215 -11.94 -24.56 -5.57
N PHE A 216 -11.89 -23.41 -4.89
CA PHE A 216 -12.97 -22.96 -4.01
C PHE A 216 -14.22 -22.60 -4.81
N ILE A 217 -14.08 -21.86 -5.91
CA ILE A 217 -15.19 -21.47 -6.79
C ILE A 217 -15.83 -22.70 -7.44
N ALA A 218 -15.04 -23.65 -7.95
CA ALA A 218 -15.52 -24.93 -8.46
C ALA A 218 -16.29 -25.73 -7.38
N GLY A 219 -15.78 -25.76 -6.15
CA GLY A 219 -16.47 -26.37 -5.01
C GLY A 219 -17.81 -25.69 -4.67
N MET A 220 -17.86 -24.36 -4.71
CA MET A 220 -19.08 -23.59 -4.51
C MET A 220 -20.09 -23.80 -5.65
N LEU A 221 -19.66 -23.78 -6.91
CA LEU A 221 -20.51 -24.02 -8.08
C LEU A 221 -21.09 -25.44 -8.07
N TYR A 222 -20.28 -26.46 -7.75
CA TYR A 222 -20.77 -27.83 -7.55
C TYR A 222 -21.83 -27.90 -6.44
N GLY A 223 -21.59 -27.24 -5.30
CA GLY A 223 -22.56 -27.16 -4.21
C GLY A 223 -23.87 -26.46 -4.62
N LEU A 224 -23.77 -25.34 -5.35
CA LEU A 224 -24.90 -24.51 -5.77
C LEU A 224 -25.73 -25.13 -6.91
N ILE A 225 -25.10 -25.86 -7.83
CA ILE A 225 -25.73 -26.44 -9.02
C ILE A 225 -26.11 -27.92 -8.77
N CYS A 226 -25.15 -28.76 -8.39
CA CYS A 226 -25.35 -30.21 -8.30
C CYS A 226 -25.99 -30.68 -6.98
N GLN A 227 -25.85 -29.88 -5.91
CA GLN A 227 -26.36 -30.21 -4.57
C GLN A 227 -27.39 -29.19 -4.07
N GLN A 228 -28.05 -28.46 -4.99
CA GLN A 228 -28.96 -27.35 -4.70
C GLN A 228 -30.00 -27.69 -3.61
N GLU A 229 -30.71 -28.81 -3.76
CA GLU A 229 -31.77 -29.29 -2.87
C GLU A 229 -31.27 -30.10 -1.66
N LYS A 230 -30.03 -30.61 -1.73
CA LYS A 230 -29.50 -31.60 -0.77
C LYS A 230 -28.67 -30.99 0.33
N TRP A 231 -28.00 -29.87 0.07
CA TRP A 231 -27.10 -29.21 1.01
C TRP A 231 -27.60 -27.81 1.39
N ASP A 232 -27.43 -27.43 2.64
CA ASP A 232 -27.60 -26.02 3.06
C ASP A 232 -26.38 -25.16 2.64
N MET A 233 -26.49 -23.83 2.74
CA MET A 233 -25.36 -22.94 2.43
C MET A 233 -24.11 -23.18 3.31
N PRO A 234 -24.23 -23.43 4.63
CA PRO A 234 -23.12 -23.89 5.45
C PRO A 234 -22.39 -25.14 4.91
N GLN A 235 -23.11 -26.17 4.49
CA GLN A 235 -22.56 -27.41 3.91
C GLN A 235 -21.88 -27.16 2.55
N LYS A 236 -22.48 -26.33 1.70
CA LYS A 236 -21.89 -25.89 0.43
C LYS A 236 -20.55 -25.16 0.66
N LEU A 237 -20.50 -24.29 1.67
CA LEU A 237 -19.30 -23.54 2.06
C LEU A 237 -18.23 -24.41 2.74
N ASP A 238 -18.64 -25.36 3.60
CA ASP A 238 -17.74 -26.36 4.20
C ASP A 238 -17.08 -27.26 3.14
N PHE A 239 -17.84 -27.67 2.12
CA PHE A 239 -17.31 -28.44 1.00
C PHE A 239 -16.27 -27.65 0.22
N ALA A 240 -16.60 -26.41 -0.20
CA ALA A 240 -15.67 -25.55 -0.94
C ALA A 240 -14.38 -25.27 -0.17
N ASN A 241 -14.48 -24.93 1.13
CA ASN A 241 -13.32 -24.77 2.03
C ASN A 241 -12.47 -26.05 2.09
N ARG A 242 -13.09 -27.23 2.15
CA ARG A 242 -12.39 -28.51 2.20
C ARG A 242 -11.65 -28.83 0.91
N VAL A 243 -12.27 -28.67 -0.27
CA VAL A 243 -11.58 -28.96 -1.55
C VAL A 243 -10.42 -27.99 -1.76
N ALA A 244 -10.61 -26.69 -1.50
CA ALA A 244 -9.54 -25.70 -1.57
C ALA A 244 -8.41 -25.95 -0.55
N GLY A 245 -8.75 -26.28 0.71
CA GLY A 245 -7.77 -26.63 1.74
C GLY A 245 -6.99 -27.91 1.42
N MET A 246 -7.64 -28.92 0.81
CA MET A 246 -6.94 -30.09 0.28
C MET A 246 -5.98 -29.71 -0.85
N LYS A 247 -6.38 -28.85 -1.79
CA LYS A 247 -5.50 -28.36 -2.87
C LYS A 247 -4.29 -27.59 -2.34
N VAL A 248 -4.45 -26.77 -1.30
CA VAL A 248 -3.33 -26.06 -0.65
C VAL A 248 -2.33 -27.03 -0.01
N ALA A 249 -2.78 -28.23 0.37
CA ALA A 249 -2.00 -29.24 1.10
C ALA A 249 -1.46 -30.39 0.23
N GLN A 250 -1.36 -30.19 -1.09
CA GLN A 250 -0.71 -31.06 -2.09
C GLN A 250 -0.27 -30.27 -3.34
N ASP A 251 0.77 -30.70 -4.06
CA ASP A 251 1.04 -30.20 -5.41
C ASP A 251 0.00 -30.75 -6.41
N GLY A 252 -0.48 -29.91 -7.34
CA GLY A 252 -1.44 -30.32 -8.38
C GLY A 252 -2.85 -30.65 -7.89
N PHE A 253 -3.72 -31.05 -8.83
CA PHE A 253 -5.18 -31.17 -8.63
C PHE A 253 -5.70 -32.62 -8.48
N SER A 254 -4.81 -33.62 -8.56
CA SER A 254 -5.20 -35.03 -8.56
C SER A 254 -5.93 -35.47 -7.28
N ALA A 255 -6.89 -36.39 -7.43
CA ALA A 255 -7.67 -37.01 -6.33
C ALA A 255 -8.53 -36.09 -5.44
N LEU A 256 -8.62 -34.78 -5.71
CA LEU A 256 -9.39 -33.83 -4.89
C LEU A 256 -10.86 -34.21 -4.69
N ALA A 257 -11.51 -34.79 -5.71
CA ALA A 257 -12.90 -35.26 -5.63
C ALA A 257 -13.08 -36.43 -4.64
N PHE A 258 -12.33 -37.51 -4.81
CA PHE A 258 -12.42 -38.71 -3.97
C PHE A 258 -12.09 -38.44 -2.49
N GLY A 259 -11.21 -37.46 -2.22
CA GLY A 259 -10.87 -37.00 -0.87
C GLY A 259 -12.00 -36.22 -0.16
N ALA A 260 -12.97 -35.68 -0.91
CA ALA A 260 -14.05 -34.86 -0.36
C ALA A 260 -15.25 -35.70 0.11
N GLU A 261 -15.72 -36.65 -0.70
CA GLU A 261 -16.99 -37.34 -0.44
C GLU A 261 -16.93 -38.36 0.71
N ASN A 262 -15.79 -39.02 0.91
CA ASN A 262 -15.65 -40.20 1.77
C ASN A 262 -15.61 -39.93 3.30
N ARG A 263 -16.13 -38.79 3.79
CA ARG A 263 -16.41 -38.57 5.23
C ARG A 263 -17.67 -37.72 5.42
N LYS A 264 -18.69 -38.30 6.08
CA LYS A 264 -19.85 -37.56 6.60
C LYS A 264 -19.39 -36.48 7.59
N PRO A 265 -20.04 -35.30 7.63
CA PRO A 265 -19.75 -34.28 8.64
C PRO A 265 -20.09 -34.81 10.04
N SER A 266 -19.17 -34.65 10.99
CA SER A 266 -19.35 -35.04 12.39
C SER A 266 -20.18 -33.99 13.15
N PRO A 267 -21.23 -34.37 13.90
CA PRO A 267 -22.05 -33.42 14.66
C PRO A 267 -21.35 -32.98 15.96
N THR A 268 -20.31 -32.14 15.85
CA THR A 268 -19.66 -31.52 17.01
C THR A 268 -20.48 -30.33 17.53
N SER A 269 -21.17 -30.53 18.65
CA SER A 269 -21.87 -29.48 19.38
C SER A 269 -20.89 -28.44 19.94
N TYR A 270 -20.99 -27.19 19.49
CA TYR A 270 -20.26 -26.07 20.08
C TYR A 270 -21.19 -25.13 20.84
N SER A 271 -20.88 -24.90 22.11
CA SER A 271 -21.69 -24.08 23.02
C SER A 271 -21.61 -22.60 22.66
N ASN A 272 -22.76 -21.94 22.58
CA ASN A 272 -22.87 -20.53 22.25
C ASN A 272 -22.25 -19.63 23.35
N LYS A 273 -20.97 -19.24 23.20
CA LYS A 273 -20.20 -18.42 24.15
C LYS A 273 -19.26 -17.41 23.47
N TYR A 274 -19.80 -16.58 22.59
CA TYR A 274 -19.20 -15.28 22.28
C TYR A 274 -20.19 -14.17 22.62
N SER A 275 -19.75 -13.23 23.46
CA SER A 275 -20.54 -12.06 23.88
C SER A 275 -20.60 -11.03 22.75
N PRO A 276 -21.75 -10.37 22.49
CA PRO A 276 -21.88 -9.46 21.35
C PRO A 276 -21.13 -8.15 21.58
N THR A 277 -19.92 -8.03 21.03
CA THR A 277 -19.24 -6.73 20.87
C THR A 277 -18.33 -6.75 19.64
N TYR A 278 -18.37 -5.68 18.84
CA TYR A 278 -17.52 -5.43 17.67
C TYR A 278 -17.70 -6.29 16.40
N ILE A 279 -18.94 -6.44 15.90
CA ILE A 279 -19.18 -6.43 14.43
C ILE A 279 -20.37 -5.50 14.13
N THR A 280 -20.10 -4.25 13.77
CA THR A 280 -21.12 -3.25 13.37
C THR A 280 -21.17 -3.05 11.85
N MET A 281 -21.32 -4.15 11.10
CA MET A 281 -21.62 -4.19 9.65
C MET A 281 -23.06 -3.72 9.33
N ALA A 282 -23.50 -2.64 9.98
CA ALA A 282 -24.83 -2.04 9.84
C ALA A 282 -24.78 -0.52 9.57
N SER A 283 -23.58 0.08 9.48
CA SER A 283 -23.41 1.53 9.34
C SER A 283 -23.37 2.02 7.88
N VAL A 284 -23.20 1.13 6.90
CA VAL A 284 -23.01 1.49 5.48
C VAL A 284 -24.32 1.94 4.80
N TYR A 285 -25.43 1.22 5.02
CA TYR A 285 -26.69 1.43 4.28
C TYR A 285 -27.61 2.55 4.80
N LYS A 286 -27.33 3.15 5.97
CA LYS A 286 -28.16 4.24 6.55
C LYS A 286 -27.72 5.66 6.18
N SER A 287 -26.66 5.79 5.38
CA SER A 287 -26.05 7.07 5.01
C SER A 287 -26.67 7.74 3.77
N LEU A 288 -27.25 6.94 2.85
CA LEU A 288 -27.70 7.40 1.53
C LEU A 288 -29.01 8.21 1.59
N SER A 289 -30.04 7.70 2.26
CA SER A 289 -31.38 8.34 2.35
C SER A 289 -31.37 9.78 2.92
N LYS A 290 -30.35 10.15 3.71
CA LYS A 290 -30.18 11.53 4.22
C LYS A 290 -29.53 12.50 3.23
N LYS A 291 -29.06 12.02 2.07
CA LYS A 291 -28.40 12.84 1.04
C LYS A 291 -29.39 13.40 0.02
N GLU A 292 -30.42 12.63 -0.33
CA GLU A 292 -31.48 13.04 -1.27
C GLU A 292 -32.40 14.11 -0.66
N ALA A 293 -32.80 13.93 0.60
CA ALA A 293 -33.53 14.93 1.40
C ALA A 293 -32.74 16.25 1.65
N ARG A 294 -31.49 16.33 1.18
CA ARG A 294 -30.64 17.55 1.19
C ARG A 294 -30.30 18.08 -0.20
N ARG A 295 -30.76 17.42 -1.28
CA ARG A 295 -30.70 17.95 -2.65
C ARG A 295 -31.97 18.76 -2.97
N LEU A 296 -33.14 18.20 -2.64
CA LEU A 296 -34.44 18.85 -2.81
C LEU A 296 -34.61 20.15 -1.99
N ALA A 297 -33.86 20.31 -0.90
CA ALA A 297 -33.85 21.53 -0.08
C ALA A 297 -32.72 22.50 -0.49
N ARG A 298 -32.42 22.57 -1.79
CA ARG A 298 -31.35 23.40 -2.36
C ARG A 298 -31.60 23.88 -3.79
N GLU A 299 -32.84 23.69 -4.26
CA GLU A 299 -33.35 24.11 -5.58
C GLU A 299 -34.47 25.17 -5.40
N GLU A 300 -34.63 25.74 -4.19
CA GLU A 300 -35.63 26.75 -3.82
C GLU A 300 -35.05 28.13 -3.42
N ASP A 301 -33.73 28.28 -3.26
CA ASP A 301 -33.05 29.57 -2.99
C ASP A 301 -32.26 30.01 -4.24
N SER A 302 -32.95 30.60 -5.23
CA SER A 302 -32.30 31.23 -6.38
C SER A 302 -33.10 32.43 -6.89
N GLU A 303 -32.78 33.63 -6.42
CA GLU A 303 -33.13 34.92 -7.05
C GLU A 303 -32.26 36.08 -6.47
N ASP A 304 -32.26 37.21 -7.18
CA ASP A 304 -31.82 38.58 -6.83
C ASP A 304 -30.31 39.01 -6.76
N GLU A 305 -29.86 39.52 -7.93
CA GLU A 305 -29.23 40.85 -8.21
C GLU A 305 -27.85 41.31 -7.64
N ASP A 306 -26.82 41.25 -8.50
CA ASP A 306 -26.03 42.34 -9.16
C ASP A 306 -25.45 43.61 -8.46
N ILE A 307 -24.45 44.23 -9.14
CA ILE A 307 -23.87 45.60 -8.99
C ILE A 307 -22.88 45.77 -7.79
N GLU A 308 -21.70 46.44 -7.85
CA GLU A 308 -21.04 47.36 -8.81
C GLU A 308 -19.50 47.15 -8.94
N MET A 309 -18.86 47.88 -9.87
CA MET A 309 -17.40 48.03 -10.04
C MET A 309 -16.80 49.14 -9.16
N GLY A 310 -15.48 49.09 -8.90
CA GLY A 310 -14.73 50.19 -8.26
C GLY A 310 -13.22 50.09 -8.47
N GLU A 311 -12.62 51.12 -9.08
CA GLU A 311 -11.22 51.14 -9.53
C GLU A 311 -10.21 51.57 -8.45
N PHE A 312 -8.94 51.14 -8.58
CA PHE A 312 -7.80 52.03 -8.37
C PHE A 312 -6.59 51.62 -9.24
N LEU A 313 -5.83 52.59 -9.73
CA LEU A 313 -4.81 52.45 -10.81
C LEU A 313 -3.35 52.66 -10.32
N GLY A 314 -2.39 52.40 -11.20
CA GLY A 314 -0.94 52.60 -11.02
C GLY A 314 -0.13 51.35 -11.45
N GLU A 315 0.13 51.13 -12.74
CA GLU A 315 1.28 51.67 -13.53
C GLU A 315 2.64 51.12 -13.00
N ASP A 316 3.21 50.07 -13.64
CA ASP A 316 4.20 50.09 -14.75
C ASP A 316 5.65 49.98 -14.19
N ASP A 317 6.73 49.49 -14.83
CA ASP A 317 7.11 49.00 -16.18
C ASP A 317 8.30 47.97 -15.98
N SER A 318 8.79 47.10 -16.89
CA SER A 318 8.55 46.82 -18.31
C SER A 318 9.00 45.39 -18.72
N SER A 319 8.44 44.87 -19.84
CA SER A 319 8.99 43.84 -20.76
C SER A 319 9.36 42.41 -20.28
N ASP A 320 9.57 41.39 -21.13
CA ASP A 320 8.93 40.89 -22.38
C ASP A 320 9.76 39.68 -22.88
N SER A 321 9.16 38.50 -23.13
CA SER A 321 9.75 37.39 -23.93
C SER A 321 8.71 36.29 -24.19
N ASP A 322 8.43 35.95 -25.46
CA ASP A 322 7.68 34.74 -25.83
C ASP A 322 8.53 33.46 -25.65
N GLU A 323 7.96 32.41 -25.04
CA GLU A 323 8.37 31.00 -25.23
C GLU A 323 7.10 30.10 -25.16
N ASP A 324 6.96 29.12 -26.06
CA ASP A 324 5.70 28.42 -26.34
C ASP A 324 5.16 27.52 -25.21
N GLU A 325 3.86 27.66 -24.88
CA GLU A 325 3.14 26.74 -23.98
C GLU A 325 2.55 25.54 -24.73
N GLU A 326 3.32 24.46 -24.91
CA GLU A 326 2.79 23.16 -25.34
C GLU A 326 1.89 22.52 -24.25
N GLU A 327 0.61 22.28 -24.56
CA GLU A 327 -0.29 21.49 -23.69
C GLU A 327 0.21 20.06 -23.50
N VAL A 328 0.50 19.68 -22.25
CA VAL A 328 1.08 18.37 -21.92
C VAL A 328 -0.01 17.28 -21.85
N THR A 329 -0.36 16.73 -23.01
CA THR A 329 -1.36 15.65 -23.13
C THR A 329 -0.92 14.37 -22.41
N ALA A 330 -1.88 13.53 -21.99
CA ALA A 330 -1.59 12.26 -21.30
C ALA A 330 -0.77 11.26 -22.14
N GLU A 331 -0.79 11.40 -23.47
CA GLU A 331 0.03 10.57 -24.38
C GLU A 331 1.49 11.02 -24.38
N SER A 332 1.77 12.33 -24.32
CA SER A 332 3.13 12.85 -24.19
C SER A 332 3.84 12.31 -22.93
N VAL A 333 3.09 12.14 -21.84
CA VAL A 333 3.59 11.57 -20.57
C VAL A 333 3.94 10.09 -20.73
N LYS A 334 3.12 9.29 -21.43
CA LYS A 334 3.45 7.89 -21.74
C LYS A 334 4.72 7.77 -22.58
N THR A 335 4.84 8.58 -23.63
CA THR A 335 6.02 8.58 -24.52
C THR A 335 7.30 9.02 -23.80
N GLN A 336 7.21 10.00 -22.90
CA GLN A 336 8.34 10.43 -22.07
C GLN A 336 8.78 9.33 -21.07
N LEU A 337 7.83 8.61 -20.46
CA LEU A 337 8.13 7.48 -19.58
C LEU A 337 8.79 6.32 -20.35
N ALA A 338 8.28 5.98 -21.55
CA ALA A 338 8.87 4.94 -22.40
C ALA A 338 10.32 5.24 -22.82
N ALA A 339 10.67 6.53 -22.99
CA ALA A 339 12.03 6.97 -23.31
C ALA A 339 12.89 7.31 -22.06
N GLY A 340 12.49 6.89 -20.86
CA GLY A 340 13.31 7.01 -19.64
C GLY A 340 13.48 8.45 -19.11
N PHE A 341 12.59 9.37 -19.47
CA PHE A 341 12.57 10.72 -18.90
C PHE A 341 11.89 10.70 -17.53
N MET A 342 12.50 11.36 -16.53
CA MET A 342 11.80 11.69 -15.30
C MET A 342 10.84 12.86 -15.58
N PRO A 343 9.59 12.82 -15.08
CA PRO A 343 8.63 13.92 -15.27
C PRO A 343 9.17 15.22 -14.65
N LYS A 344 8.72 16.37 -15.18
CA LYS A 344 9.03 17.72 -14.65
C LYS A 344 8.56 17.80 -13.18
N SER A 345 9.45 17.63 -12.19
CA SER A 345 9.11 17.86 -10.77
C SER A 345 9.35 19.32 -10.38
N ARG A 346 8.38 19.91 -9.67
CA ARG A 346 8.47 21.27 -9.13
C ARG A 346 7.86 21.29 -7.73
N VAL A 347 8.64 21.70 -6.74
CA VAL A 347 8.35 21.47 -5.32
C VAL A 347 8.01 22.78 -4.61
N LEU A 348 6.77 22.97 -4.16
CA LEU A 348 6.37 24.09 -3.33
C LEU A 348 6.90 23.91 -1.90
N MET A 349 7.86 24.74 -1.49
CA MET A 349 8.47 24.71 -0.16
C MET A 349 7.96 25.87 0.70
N LEU A 350 7.22 25.56 1.77
CA LEU A 350 6.66 26.58 2.67
C LEU A 350 6.61 26.15 4.15
N THR A 351 6.38 27.11 5.04
CA THR A 351 6.42 26.93 6.50
C THR A 351 5.19 27.50 7.20
N SER A 352 4.75 26.89 8.30
CA SER A 352 3.72 27.47 9.15
C SER A 352 4.26 28.66 9.94
N ARG A 353 3.36 29.57 10.37
CA ARG A 353 3.67 30.49 11.47
C ARG A 353 4.11 29.70 12.71
N GLY A 354 5.13 30.19 13.43
CA GLY A 354 5.70 29.55 14.62
C GLY A 354 7.02 28.79 14.42
N VAL A 355 7.59 28.76 13.21
CA VAL A 355 8.94 28.21 12.94
C VAL A 355 10.07 28.96 13.66
N THR A 356 11.10 28.22 14.09
CA THR A 356 12.31 28.74 14.73
C THR A 356 13.29 29.37 13.71
N TYR A 357 14.43 29.86 14.19
CA TYR A 357 15.56 30.23 13.31
C TYR A 357 16.07 29.02 12.51
N ARG A 358 16.40 27.92 13.19
CA ARG A 358 16.88 26.65 12.58
C ARG A 358 15.92 26.11 11.52
N HIS A 359 14.61 26.17 11.73
CA HIS A 359 13.64 25.66 10.76
C HIS A 359 13.56 26.52 9.49
N ARG A 360 13.84 27.83 9.59
CA ARG A 360 13.97 28.72 8.42
C ARG A 360 15.27 28.50 7.66
N HIS A 361 16.35 28.17 8.37
CA HIS A 361 17.62 27.79 7.74
C HIS A 361 17.48 26.46 6.99
N LEU A 362 16.88 25.42 7.56
CA LEU A 362 16.59 24.17 6.83
C LEU A 362 15.91 24.41 5.47
N LEU A 363 14.87 25.25 5.42
CA LEU A 363 14.17 25.54 4.16
C LEU A 363 15.02 26.39 3.19
N ALA A 364 15.93 27.23 3.70
CA ALA A 364 16.85 28.01 2.87
C ALA A 364 18.01 27.15 2.32
N ASP A 365 18.59 26.30 3.15
CA ASP A 365 19.60 25.32 2.80
C ASP A 365 19.05 24.39 1.69
N LEU A 366 17.88 23.77 1.91
CA LEU A 366 17.20 22.92 0.94
C LEU A 366 16.86 23.64 -0.38
N ALA A 367 16.32 24.86 -0.32
CA ALA A 367 16.03 25.63 -1.54
C ALA A 367 17.30 26.04 -2.31
N SER A 368 18.45 26.18 -1.64
CA SER A 368 19.74 26.45 -2.30
C SER A 368 20.38 25.21 -2.93
N LEU A 369 20.05 24.02 -2.40
CA LEU A 369 20.44 22.73 -2.98
C LEU A 369 19.55 22.33 -4.16
N LEU A 370 18.24 22.59 -4.09
CA LEU A 370 17.24 22.02 -5.00
C LEU A 370 16.66 23.12 -5.91
N PRO A 371 17.23 23.38 -7.10
CA PRO A 371 16.84 24.51 -7.96
C PRO A 371 15.44 24.39 -8.59
N HIS A 372 14.78 23.24 -8.45
CA HIS A 372 13.39 23.00 -8.87
C HIS A 372 12.36 23.26 -7.74
N THR A 373 12.79 23.92 -6.66
CA THR A 373 11.90 24.33 -5.55
C THR A 373 11.37 25.74 -5.76
N HIS A 374 10.07 25.95 -5.47
CA HIS A 374 9.50 27.29 -5.32
C HIS A 374 9.29 27.57 -3.83
N LYS A 375 9.99 28.58 -3.29
CA LYS A 375 9.98 28.86 -1.85
C LYS A 375 8.98 29.97 -1.53
N GLU A 376 7.87 29.59 -0.90
CA GLU A 376 6.77 30.50 -0.58
C GLU A 376 6.84 31.05 0.86
N SER A 377 6.05 32.08 1.13
CA SER A 377 5.90 32.76 2.42
C SER A 377 5.25 31.88 3.50
N LYS A 378 4.97 32.47 4.68
CA LYS A 378 4.57 31.72 5.88
C LYS A 378 3.05 31.59 6.02
N LEU A 379 2.54 30.39 5.77
CA LEU A 379 1.13 30.04 5.88
C LEU A 379 0.57 30.29 7.29
N ASP A 380 -0.57 30.99 7.39
CA ASP A 380 -1.26 31.21 8.67
C ASP A 380 -2.27 30.11 9.00
N THR A 381 -1.78 29.05 9.65
CA THR A 381 -2.58 27.92 10.11
C THR A 381 -3.52 28.23 11.29
N LYS A 382 -3.75 29.51 11.66
CA LYS A 382 -4.66 29.89 12.75
C LYS A 382 -6.07 30.25 12.29
N LYS A 383 -6.25 30.72 11.05
CA LYS A 383 -7.59 31.05 10.50
C LYS A 383 -8.34 29.74 10.21
N LYS A 384 -9.25 29.35 11.10
CA LYS A 384 -10.00 28.07 11.01
C LYS A 384 -11.13 28.05 9.98
N THR A 385 -11.56 29.21 9.48
CA THR A 385 -12.82 29.37 8.74
C THR A 385 -12.77 28.83 7.31
N ALA A 386 -11.59 28.77 6.70
CA ALA A 386 -11.33 28.07 5.45
C ALA A 386 -10.25 27.01 5.68
N GLY A 387 -10.41 25.82 5.12
CA GLY A 387 -9.44 24.73 5.29
C GLY A 387 -8.13 25.08 4.60
N TYR A 388 -7.05 25.27 5.37
CA TYR A 388 -5.71 25.57 4.83
C TYR A 388 -5.20 24.50 3.85
N ASN A 389 -5.78 23.31 3.88
CA ASN A 389 -5.64 22.23 2.89
C ASN A 389 -5.97 22.70 1.45
N MET A 390 -7.06 23.44 1.26
CA MET A 390 -7.44 23.99 -0.05
C MET A 390 -6.44 25.04 -0.49
N LEU A 391 -6.08 25.97 0.40
CA LEU A 391 -5.08 27.00 0.13
C LEU A 391 -3.70 26.41 -0.22
N LEU A 392 -3.32 25.29 0.38
CA LEU A 392 -2.10 24.56 0.02
C LEU A 392 -2.15 23.97 -1.39
N ASN A 393 -3.30 23.42 -1.81
CA ASN A 393 -3.50 22.92 -3.17
C ASN A 393 -3.50 24.09 -4.18
N SER A 394 -4.27 25.15 -3.93
CA SER A 394 -4.35 26.33 -4.82
C SER A 394 -3.03 27.10 -4.93
N LEU A 395 -2.22 27.18 -3.87
CA LEU A 395 -0.86 27.75 -3.97
C LEU A 395 0.08 26.86 -4.81
N ALA A 396 -0.13 25.55 -4.83
CA ALA A 396 0.65 24.65 -5.65
C ALA A 396 0.22 24.71 -7.13
N GLU A 397 -1.08 24.81 -7.39
CA GLU A 397 -1.69 25.06 -8.70
C GLU A 397 -1.19 26.38 -9.30
N LEU A 398 -1.31 27.50 -8.55
CA LEU A 398 -0.80 28.84 -8.92
C LEU A 398 0.69 28.88 -9.28
N HIS A 399 1.49 28.00 -8.68
CA HIS A 399 2.93 27.90 -8.96
C HIS A 399 3.32 26.64 -9.76
N SER A 400 2.35 25.96 -10.38
CA SER A 400 2.55 24.75 -11.20
C SER A 400 3.42 23.67 -10.51
N CYS A 401 3.27 23.52 -9.19
CA CYS A 401 4.05 22.64 -8.33
C CYS A 401 3.33 21.31 -8.10
N ASN A 402 3.89 20.21 -8.59
CA ASN A 402 3.30 18.87 -8.44
C ASN A 402 3.68 18.15 -7.12
N ILE A 403 4.46 18.80 -6.24
CA ILE A 403 4.77 18.32 -4.89
C ILE A 403 4.74 19.49 -3.91
N ILE A 404 4.12 19.30 -2.75
CA ILE A 404 4.08 20.27 -1.64
C ILE A 404 4.93 19.74 -0.48
N PHE A 405 5.94 20.51 -0.07
CA PHE A 405 6.80 20.26 1.09
C PHE A 405 6.50 21.31 2.16
N PHE A 406 5.64 20.95 3.13
CA PHE A 406 5.12 21.86 4.15
C PHE A 406 5.67 21.55 5.54
N LEU A 407 6.45 22.49 6.09
CA LEU A 407 6.99 22.40 7.45
C LEU A 407 6.06 23.06 8.48
N GLU A 408 5.37 22.24 9.27
CA GLU A 408 4.47 22.67 10.33
C GLU A 408 5.16 22.67 11.70
N ALA A 409 5.31 23.85 12.29
CA ALA A 409 5.84 24.03 13.64
C ALA A 409 4.72 24.11 14.69
N LYS A 410 4.69 23.14 15.63
CA LYS A 410 3.79 23.18 16.80
C LYS A 410 4.53 23.68 18.04
N LYS A 411 3.76 24.00 19.10
CA LYS A 411 4.26 24.42 20.44
C LYS A 411 5.39 25.47 20.40
N ARG A 412 5.21 26.55 19.62
CA ARG A 412 6.20 27.63 19.38
C ARG A 412 7.54 27.14 18.79
N GLY A 413 7.49 26.10 17.95
CA GLY A 413 8.68 25.56 17.28
C GLY A 413 9.47 24.53 18.07
N GLN A 414 8.91 24.00 19.16
CA GLN A 414 9.49 22.86 19.89
C GLN A 414 9.31 21.52 19.16
N ASP A 415 8.20 21.38 18.44
CA ASP A 415 7.87 20.17 17.68
C ASP A 415 7.78 20.56 16.19
N LEU A 416 8.44 19.82 15.30
CA LEU A 416 8.44 20.07 13.85
C LEU A 416 7.88 18.87 13.11
N TYR A 417 6.94 19.13 12.21
CA TYR A 417 6.32 18.14 11.35
C TYR A 417 6.58 18.50 9.89
N LEU A 418 6.91 17.51 9.08
CA LEU A 418 6.93 17.62 7.63
C LEU A 418 5.67 16.95 7.08
N TRP A 419 4.91 17.69 6.29
CA TRP A 419 3.86 17.15 5.44
C TRP A 419 4.36 17.19 3.99
N LEU A 420 4.19 16.09 3.26
CA LEU A 420 4.66 15.90 1.89
C LEU A 420 3.50 15.35 1.05
N SER A 421 2.98 16.14 0.11
CA SER A 421 1.79 15.79 -0.70
C SER A 421 2.04 15.94 -2.20
N ARG A 422 1.31 15.17 -3.03
CA ARG A 422 1.13 15.43 -4.46
C ARG A 422 -0.27 16.06 -4.69
N PRO A 423 -0.39 17.38 -4.88
CA PRO A 423 -1.67 18.00 -5.23
C PRO A 423 -2.12 17.61 -6.66
N PRO A 424 -3.42 17.66 -6.99
CA PRO A 424 -4.55 17.87 -6.07
C PRO A 424 -4.99 16.57 -5.37
N ASN A 425 -4.68 15.40 -5.95
CA ASN A 425 -5.31 14.13 -5.60
C ASN A 425 -4.70 13.41 -4.39
N GLY A 426 -3.48 13.75 -3.98
CA GLY A 426 -2.71 13.01 -2.96
C GLY A 426 -1.73 12.00 -3.59
N PRO A 427 -1.07 11.15 -2.77
CA PRO A 427 -1.26 11.00 -1.33
C PRO A 427 -0.49 12.03 -0.50
N THR A 428 -0.83 12.12 0.80
CA THR A 428 -0.13 12.97 1.78
C THR A 428 0.58 12.14 2.83
N LEU A 429 1.88 12.32 2.97
CA LEU A 429 2.72 11.67 3.97
C LEU A 429 3.07 12.66 5.08
N LYS A 430 2.95 12.25 6.34
CA LYS A 430 3.33 13.07 7.50
C LYS A 430 4.46 12.43 8.29
N PHE A 431 5.49 13.22 8.57
CA PHE A 431 6.65 12.83 9.36
C PHE A 431 6.85 13.77 10.56
N HIS A 432 7.42 13.25 11.64
CA HIS A 432 8.06 14.07 12.68
C HIS A 432 9.52 14.31 12.31
N VAL A 433 10.01 15.55 12.45
CA VAL A 433 11.39 15.93 12.11
C VAL A 433 12.23 16.03 13.39
N ASN A 434 13.20 15.13 13.51
CA ASN A 434 14.13 15.00 14.62
C ASN A 434 15.57 15.32 14.19
N ASN A 435 16.47 15.52 15.16
CA ASN A 435 17.93 15.64 14.99
C ASN A 435 18.36 16.59 13.85
N LEU A 436 17.69 17.74 13.76
CA LEU A 436 17.93 18.73 12.71
C LEU A 436 19.19 19.56 13.00
N HIS A 437 20.12 19.52 12.06
CA HIS A 437 21.32 20.35 11.95
C HIS A 437 21.33 21.04 10.58
N THR A 438 21.54 22.36 10.55
CA THR A 438 21.62 23.17 9.31
C THR A 438 23.07 23.38 8.90
N MET A 439 23.32 23.73 7.63
CA MET A 439 24.68 23.93 7.08
C MET A 439 25.53 24.90 7.92
N SER A 440 24.89 25.88 8.57
CA SER A 440 25.53 26.90 9.40
C SER A 440 25.89 26.48 10.84
N GLU A 441 25.65 25.23 11.26
CA GLU A 441 25.96 24.79 12.62
C GLU A 441 27.44 24.39 12.80
N LEU A 442 28.27 25.35 13.22
CA LEU A 442 29.70 25.16 13.55
C LEU A 442 30.00 23.90 14.38
N ASN A 443 29.13 23.53 15.32
CA ASN A 443 29.31 22.38 16.21
C ASN A 443 28.90 21.03 15.58
N ALA A 444 28.38 21.01 14.34
CA ALA A 444 27.93 19.79 13.67
C ALA A 444 29.05 19.05 12.91
N GLY A 445 30.24 19.66 12.79
CA GLY A 445 31.40 19.07 12.10
C GLY A 445 31.34 19.13 10.57
N PHE A 446 30.38 19.87 10.00
CA PHE A 446 30.27 20.05 8.55
C PHE A 446 31.45 20.87 8.04
N SER A 447 32.18 20.29 7.09
CA SER A 447 33.37 20.88 6.45
C SER A 447 33.35 20.71 4.93
N GLY A 448 32.22 20.25 4.40
CA GLY A 448 31.94 20.19 2.97
C GLY A 448 31.29 21.47 2.43
N ASN A 449 31.34 21.64 1.11
CA ASN A 449 30.71 22.72 0.35
C ASN A 449 30.20 22.18 -0.99
N CYS A 450 29.23 22.84 -1.62
CA CYS A 450 28.72 22.47 -2.95
C CYS A 450 28.22 23.67 -3.75
N LEU A 451 28.16 23.53 -5.07
CA LEU A 451 27.58 24.52 -5.98
C LEU A 451 26.06 24.56 -5.80
N LYS A 452 25.55 25.72 -5.38
CA LYS A 452 24.12 26.04 -5.46
C LYS A 452 23.61 25.80 -6.88
N GLY A 453 22.53 25.04 -7.00
CA GLY A 453 21.95 24.62 -8.28
C GLY A 453 22.62 23.43 -8.98
N GLY A 454 23.67 22.81 -8.43
CA GLY A 454 24.27 21.58 -9.00
C GLY A 454 23.28 20.40 -9.03
N ARG A 455 23.50 19.41 -9.90
CA ARG A 455 22.64 18.21 -10.00
C ARG A 455 23.28 17.05 -9.23
N GLY A 456 23.12 17.07 -7.90
CA GLY A 456 23.61 16.01 -7.02
C GLY A 456 22.94 14.65 -7.23
N ILE A 457 23.63 13.58 -6.83
CA ILE A 457 23.10 12.21 -6.81
C ILE A 457 22.23 12.03 -5.56
N VAL A 458 21.13 11.29 -5.66
CA VAL A 458 20.36 10.82 -4.50
C VAL A 458 20.58 9.32 -4.37
N VAL A 459 21.13 8.88 -3.24
CA VAL A 459 21.36 7.48 -2.92
C VAL A 459 20.38 7.07 -1.82
N PHE A 460 19.48 6.16 -2.16
CA PHE A 460 18.79 5.36 -1.14
C PHE A 460 19.74 4.24 -0.75
N ASP A 461 20.25 4.28 0.47
CA ASP A 461 21.15 3.27 0.98
C ASP A 461 20.43 1.92 1.10
N ARG A 462 21.19 0.82 1.03
CA ARG A 462 20.63 -0.53 1.14
C ARG A 462 19.81 -0.71 2.43
N SER A 463 20.17 -0.06 3.55
CA SER A 463 19.39 -0.05 4.81
C SER A 463 18.02 0.64 4.76
N PHE A 464 17.76 1.51 3.77
CA PHE A 464 16.43 2.10 3.58
C PHE A 464 15.41 1.03 3.13
N ASP A 465 15.89 0.05 2.35
CA ASP A 465 15.13 -1.08 1.85
C ASP A 465 15.27 -2.31 2.74
N GLU A 466 16.46 -2.52 3.31
CA GLU A 466 16.79 -3.74 4.02
C GLU A 466 16.41 -3.73 5.50
N GLN A 467 15.21 -4.25 5.72
CA GLN A 467 15.13 -5.46 6.53
C GLN A 467 15.00 -6.69 5.61
N GLY A 468 15.90 -6.80 4.62
CA GLY A 468 15.97 -7.88 3.63
C GLY A 468 14.63 -8.22 2.97
N PRO A 469 14.22 -9.52 2.93
CA PRO A 469 12.98 -9.98 2.30
C PRO A 469 11.69 -9.56 3.05
N GLU A 470 11.76 -8.63 3.99
CA GLU A 470 10.59 -8.09 4.68
C GLU A 470 9.86 -6.96 3.92
N MET A 471 10.36 -6.51 2.76
CA MET A 471 9.59 -5.62 1.88
C MET A 471 8.29 -6.27 1.38
N SER A 472 8.21 -7.60 1.41
CA SER A 472 7.00 -8.41 1.12
C SER A 472 6.22 -8.83 2.37
N LYS A 473 6.59 -8.36 3.58
CA LYS A 473 5.76 -8.57 4.79
C LYS A 473 4.64 -7.52 4.86
N PRO A 474 3.39 -7.92 5.19
CA PRO A 474 2.30 -6.97 5.37
C PRO A 474 2.65 -5.84 6.35
N GLY A 475 2.48 -4.60 5.93
CA GLY A 475 2.73 -3.39 6.72
C GLY A 475 4.07 -2.69 6.48
N ASN A 476 4.92 -3.18 5.59
CA ASN A 476 6.19 -2.53 5.20
C ASN A 476 6.12 -1.74 3.88
N GLU A 477 5.03 -1.88 3.11
CA GLU A 477 4.82 -1.36 1.75
C GLU A 477 4.94 0.17 1.67
N TYR A 478 4.60 0.84 2.78
CA TYR A 478 4.69 2.30 2.92
C TYR A 478 6.09 2.86 2.59
N ARG A 479 7.16 2.07 2.75
CA ARG A 479 8.53 2.47 2.37
C ARG A 479 8.65 2.76 0.87
N GLY A 480 7.97 2.00 0.01
CA GLY A 480 7.97 2.21 -1.44
C GLY A 480 7.36 3.56 -1.82
N LEU A 481 6.21 3.89 -1.23
CA LEU A 481 5.56 5.20 -1.40
C LEU A 481 6.44 6.33 -0.86
N VAL A 482 7.06 6.15 0.31
CA VAL A 482 8.00 7.14 0.87
C VAL A 482 9.20 7.33 -0.07
N ARG A 483 9.74 6.27 -0.67
CA ARG A 483 10.86 6.34 -1.63
C ARG A 483 10.51 7.26 -2.81
N GLU A 484 9.38 7.03 -3.48
CA GLU A 484 8.98 7.81 -4.66
C GLU A 484 8.59 9.26 -4.30
N MET A 485 8.00 9.50 -3.13
CA MET A 485 7.72 10.86 -2.64
C MET A 485 9.01 11.63 -2.30
N LEU A 486 9.99 10.99 -1.66
CA LEU A 486 11.31 11.59 -1.39
C LEU A 486 12.12 11.78 -2.68
N ARG A 487 12.07 10.81 -3.61
CA ARG A 487 12.69 10.91 -4.94
C ARG A 487 12.19 12.16 -5.68
N GLY A 488 10.88 12.39 -5.70
CA GLY A 488 10.29 13.57 -6.34
C GLY A 488 10.74 14.91 -5.73
N VAL A 489 11.16 14.94 -4.45
CA VAL A 489 11.68 16.13 -3.77
C VAL A 489 13.19 16.32 -4.00
N PHE A 490 13.98 15.26 -3.91
CA PHE A 490 15.44 15.36 -3.88
C PHE A 490 16.12 15.16 -5.24
N CYS A 491 15.50 14.44 -6.17
CA CYS A 491 16.04 14.22 -7.51
C CYS A 491 15.73 15.41 -8.43
N VAL A 492 16.73 16.23 -8.74
CA VAL A 492 16.60 17.36 -9.68
C VAL A 492 16.34 16.84 -11.11
N PRO A 493 15.30 17.34 -11.82
CA PRO A 493 15.03 17.00 -13.22
C PRO A 493 16.21 17.28 -14.18
N LYS A 494 16.26 16.56 -15.30
CA LYS A 494 17.33 16.70 -16.31
C LYS A 494 17.20 17.93 -17.22
N ARG A 495 16.02 18.54 -17.31
CA ARG A 495 15.66 19.66 -18.22
C ARG A 495 14.61 20.57 -17.56
N GLY A 496 14.49 21.82 -18.03
CA GLY A 496 13.43 22.74 -17.59
C GLY A 496 13.61 23.35 -16.18
N VAL A 497 14.84 23.40 -15.65
CA VAL A 497 15.13 23.91 -14.30
C VAL A 497 16.03 25.14 -14.37
N LYS A 498 15.45 26.33 -14.17
CA LYS A 498 16.16 27.62 -14.21
C LYS A 498 17.25 27.66 -13.13
N GLY A 499 18.49 27.99 -13.52
CA GLY A 499 19.64 28.04 -12.60
C GLY A 499 20.28 26.69 -12.26
N MET A 500 19.91 25.59 -12.92
CA MET A 500 20.62 24.31 -12.79
C MET A 500 22.05 24.40 -13.36
N LYS A 501 23.03 23.80 -12.66
CA LYS A 501 24.41 23.63 -13.14
C LYS A 501 24.66 22.17 -13.58
N PRO A 502 25.48 21.93 -14.62
CA PRO A 502 25.65 20.59 -15.20
C PRO A 502 26.46 19.62 -14.34
N PHE A 503 27.25 20.13 -13.39
CA PHE A 503 28.15 19.34 -12.57
C PHE A 503 27.44 18.55 -11.47
N VAL A 504 28.00 17.38 -11.17
CA VAL A 504 27.64 16.53 -10.02
C VAL A 504 28.66 16.78 -8.93
N ASP A 505 28.24 17.39 -7.83
CA ASP A 505 29.12 17.93 -6.79
C ASP A 505 28.82 17.41 -5.38
N ARG A 506 27.72 16.67 -5.23
CA ARG A 506 27.22 16.21 -3.94
C ARG A 506 26.38 14.94 -4.04
N ILE A 507 26.30 14.23 -2.92
CA ILE A 507 25.44 13.06 -2.73
C ILE A 507 24.47 13.34 -1.57
N ILE A 508 23.18 13.13 -1.80
CA ILE A 508 22.14 13.10 -0.77
C ILE A 508 21.91 11.63 -0.40
N GLY A 509 22.40 11.23 0.77
CA GLY A 509 22.24 9.88 1.31
C GLY A 509 20.96 9.78 2.16
N ILE A 510 20.12 8.79 1.85
CA ILE A 510 18.87 8.49 2.53
C ILE A 510 18.97 7.07 3.11
N PHE A 511 19.00 6.95 4.44
CA PHE A 511 19.28 5.70 5.16
C PHE A 511 18.12 5.29 6.08
N GLY A 512 17.86 4.00 6.23
CA GLY A 512 16.85 3.46 7.16
C GLY A 512 17.49 2.92 8.44
N VAL A 513 17.12 3.45 9.61
CA VAL A 513 17.59 2.95 10.92
C VAL A 513 16.50 3.14 11.98
N ASP A 514 16.19 2.11 12.76
CA ASP A 514 15.21 2.12 13.86
C ASP A 514 13.83 2.72 13.49
N GLY A 515 13.27 2.31 12.34
CA GLY A 515 11.99 2.83 11.82
C GLY A 515 12.03 4.29 11.36
N LYS A 516 13.22 4.90 11.31
CA LYS A 516 13.44 6.32 11.00
C LYS A 516 14.31 6.47 9.76
N ILE A 517 14.08 7.55 9.02
CA ILE A 517 14.77 7.86 7.77
C ILE A 517 15.75 8.97 8.06
N TRP A 518 17.04 8.69 7.92
CA TRP A 518 18.11 9.67 8.09
C TRP A 518 18.46 10.26 6.74
N ILE A 519 18.42 11.58 6.62
CA ILE A 519 18.84 12.31 5.41
C ILE A 519 20.11 13.09 5.74
N ARG A 520 21.13 12.92 4.90
CA ARG A 520 22.44 13.58 5.00
C ARG A 520 22.89 14.05 3.61
N VAL A 521 23.73 15.07 3.58
CA VAL A 521 24.26 15.65 2.33
C VAL A 521 25.78 15.73 2.42
N TYR A 522 26.45 15.20 1.41
CA TYR A 522 27.90 15.07 1.32
C TYR A 522 28.44 15.76 0.06
N GLU A 523 29.58 16.42 0.15
CA GLU A 523 30.40 16.86 -0.98
C GLU A 523 31.11 15.66 -1.62
N LEU A 524 31.19 15.65 -2.94
CA LEU A 524 32.03 14.72 -3.69
C LEU A 524 33.43 15.35 -3.87
N ARG A 525 34.46 14.77 -3.23
CA ARG A 525 35.86 15.22 -3.38
C ARG A 525 36.68 14.16 -4.10
N GLU A 526 37.00 14.44 -5.35
CA GLU A 526 37.96 13.69 -6.15
C GLU A 526 39.38 14.11 -5.78
N SER A 527 40.24 13.12 -5.53
CA SER A 527 41.69 13.30 -5.44
C SER A 527 42.35 12.61 -6.63
N GLU A 528 43.10 13.37 -7.43
CA GLU A 528 44.05 12.77 -8.36
C GLU A 528 45.08 11.94 -7.58
N GLY A 529 45.48 10.80 -8.14
CA GLY A 529 46.46 9.87 -7.57
C GLY A 529 47.91 10.39 -7.57
N GLY A 530 48.12 11.63 -7.13
CA GLY A 530 49.42 12.29 -7.07
C GLY A 530 50.36 11.61 -6.08
N SER A 531 51.51 11.16 -6.58
CA SER A 531 52.53 10.43 -5.82
C SER A 531 53.18 11.29 -4.72
N LYS A 532 52.55 11.33 -3.54
CA LYS A 532 53.16 11.91 -2.34
C LYS A 532 54.34 11.03 -1.89
N LYS A 533 55.54 11.59 -1.96
CA LYS A 533 56.70 11.04 -1.25
C LYS A 533 56.43 11.01 0.26
N GLU A 534 56.94 9.98 0.92
CA GLU A 534 56.92 9.88 2.38
C GLU A 534 57.88 10.90 3.00
N GLU A 535 57.45 11.61 4.05
CA GLU A 535 58.37 12.14 5.06
C GLU A 535 57.65 12.25 6.42
N GLY A 536 57.94 11.27 7.30
CA GLY A 536 57.83 11.30 8.77
C GLY A 536 56.56 11.82 9.48
N GLY A 537 55.76 10.91 10.07
CA GLY A 537 54.84 11.27 11.17
C GLY A 537 53.80 10.21 11.57
N ASP A 538 53.90 9.65 12.78
CA ASP A 538 52.94 8.65 13.30
C ASP A 538 51.54 9.24 13.60
N LYS A 539 50.49 8.60 13.07
CA LYS A 539 49.51 7.82 13.89
C LYS A 539 48.34 7.20 13.11
N ALA A 540 48.29 5.87 13.15
CA ALA A 540 47.11 5.00 13.18
C ALA A 540 45.80 5.46 12.48
N ALA A 541 45.62 5.05 11.22
CA ALA A 541 44.32 4.82 10.60
C ALA A 541 44.30 3.43 9.92
N LYS A 542 43.13 2.81 9.76
CA LYS A 542 43.00 1.50 9.10
C LYS A 542 43.11 1.65 7.58
N PRO A 543 43.71 0.67 6.86
CA PRO A 543 43.82 0.76 5.40
C PRO A 543 42.44 0.65 4.73
N ALA A 544 42.15 1.58 3.81
CA ALA A 544 41.06 1.45 2.85
C ALA A 544 41.43 0.40 1.78
N LEU A 545 40.43 -0.10 1.05
CA LEU A 545 40.68 -1.02 -0.06
C LEU A 545 41.37 -0.27 -1.20
N LYS A 546 42.49 -0.80 -1.69
CA LYS A 546 43.04 -0.39 -2.99
C LYS A 546 42.15 -0.96 -4.08
N SER A 547 41.51 -0.10 -4.87
CA SER A 547 41.01 -0.48 -6.18
C SER A 547 42.16 -0.97 -7.06
N LYS A 548 41.86 -1.89 -7.97
CA LYS A 548 42.69 -2.05 -9.18
C LYS A 548 42.31 -0.97 -10.19
N ASP A 549 43.19 -0.74 -11.15
CA ASP A 549 42.87 -0.12 -12.43
C ASP A 549 42.40 1.35 -12.39
N GLY A 550 43.28 2.24 -11.91
CA GLY A 550 43.41 3.62 -12.43
C GLY A 550 42.34 4.66 -12.09
N GLU A 551 41.24 4.29 -11.41
CA GLU A 551 40.18 5.23 -11.04
C GLU A 551 40.62 6.29 -10.00
N PRO A 552 40.05 7.51 -10.03
CA PRO A 552 40.37 8.57 -9.06
C PRO A 552 39.92 8.21 -7.64
N GLU A 553 40.69 8.64 -6.62
CA GLU A 553 40.32 8.39 -5.22
C GLU A 553 39.20 9.35 -4.79
N VAL A 554 37.98 8.84 -4.74
CA VAL A 554 36.77 9.61 -4.36
C VAL A 554 36.55 9.55 -2.84
N SER A 555 36.45 10.72 -2.22
CA SER A 555 36.14 10.89 -0.80
C SER A 555 34.86 11.71 -0.59
N LEU A 556 34.20 11.53 0.56
CA LEU A 556 32.92 12.19 0.90
C LEU A 556 33.04 13.01 2.19
N VAL A 557 32.53 14.24 2.17
CA VAL A 557 32.61 15.18 3.32
C VAL A 557 31.23 15.77 3.63
N GLU A 558 30.74 15.66 4.87
CA GLU A 558 29.38 16.09 5.22
C GLU A 558 29.22 17.64 5.15
N ILE A 559 28.24 18.11 4.38
CA ILE A 559 27.85 19.53 4.18
C ILE A 559 26.66 19.90 5.08
N GLY A 560 25.72 18.96 5.20
CA GLY A 560 24.38 19.25 5.70
C GLY A 560 23.44 19.89 4.66
N PRO A 561 22.17 20.15 5.00
CA PRO A 561 21.56 19.90 6.31
C PRO A 561 21.40 18.40 6.58
N ARG A 562 21.33 18.05 7.86
CA ARG A 562 21.10 16.67 8.33
C ARG A 562 19.88 16.66 9.24
N PHE A 563 19.00 15.68 9.03
CA PHE A 563 17.79 15.51 9.83
C PHE A 563 17.25 14.09 9.73
N VAL A 564 16.34 13.76 10.65
CA VAL A 564 15.74 12.43 10.76
C VAL A 564 14.23 12.55 10.68
N LEU A 565 13.63 11.88 9.70
CA LEU A 565 12.18 11.79 9.54
C LEU A 565 11.66 10.51 10.20
N THR A 566 10.67 10.65 11.08
CA THR A 566 9.92 9.51 11.66
C THR A 566 8.52 9.50 11.06
N PRO A 567 8.11 8.47 10.28
CA PRO A 567 6.77 8.39 9.73
C PRO A 567 5.70 8.42 10.84
N ILE A 568 4.61 9.15 10.61
CA ILE A 568 3.46 9.23 11.55
C ILE A 568 2.23 8.61 10.92
N VAL A 569 1.77 9.17 9.81
CA VAL A 569 0.49 8.85 9.19
C VAL A 569 0.55 9.19 7.70
N MET A 570 -0.20 8.46 6.88
CA MET A 570 -0.39 8.76 5.46
C MET A 570 -1.88 8.82 5.14
N LEU A 571 -2.26 9.76 4.29
CA LEU A 571 -3.62 9.99 3.82
C LEU A 571 -3.69 9.74 2.32
N GLU A 572 -4.83 9.22 1.86
CA GLU A 572 -5.11 9.00 0.44
C GLU A 572 -5.11 10.30 -0.37
N GLY A 573 -5.71 11.37 0.16
CA GLY A 573 -5.91 12.65 -0.53
C GLY A 573 -4.79 13.68 -0.27
N SER A 574 -4.82 14.81 -0.99
CA SER A 574 -3.95 15.95 -0.68
C SER A 574 -4.47 16.73 0.54
N PHE A 575 -3.73 16.66 1.65
CA PHE A 575 -4.06 17.17 2.98
C PHE A 575 -5.42 16.69 3.55
N GLY A 576 -5.99 15.61 3.00
CA GLY A 576 -7.30 15.07 3.39
C GLY A 576 -7.51 13.62 2.92
N GLY A 577 -8.74 13.15 2.94
CA GLY A 577 -9.07 11.73 2.68
C GLY A 577 -8.86 10.82 3.89
N PRO A 578 -9.16 9.51 3.76
CA PRO A 578 -8.96 8.52 4.82
C PRO A 578 -7.47 8.28 5.12
N VAL A 579 -7.21 7.74 6.30
CA VAL A 579 -5.87 7.27 6.72
C VAL A 579 -5.61 5.91 6.07
N ILE A 580 -4.54 5.82 5.28
CA ILE A 580 -4.11 4.57 4.61
C ILE A 580 -2.93 3.89 5.32
N TYR A 581 -2.22 4.61 6.19
CA TYR A 581 -1.15 4.07 7.05
C TYR A 581 -1.03 4.90 8.33
N GLU A 582 -0.83 4.24 9.48
CA GLU A 582 -0.52 4.88 10.76
C GLU A 582 0.62 4.12 11.47
N ASN A 583 1.65 4.84 11.90
CA ASN A 583 2.79 4.27 12.60
C ASN A 583 2.48 4.10 14.09
N LYS A 584 2.16 2.87 14.50
CA LYS A 584 1.87 2.50 15.89
C LYS A 584 3.05 2.67 16.86
N GLU A 585 4.29 2.72 16.35
CA GLU A 585 5.49 2.97 17.16
C GLU A 585 5.72 4.47 17.44
N TYR A 586 5.06 5.36 16.71
CA TYR A 586 5.25 6.80 16.86
C TYR A 586 4.53 7.35 18.11
N VAL A 587 5.29 7.58 19.19
CA VAL A 587 4.83 8.32 20.36
C VAL A 587 5.10 9.81 20.19
N SER A 588 4.06 10.64 20.25
CA SER A 588 4.23 12.09 20.05
C SER A 588 5.05 12.76 21.17
N PRO A 589 5.87 13.79 20.87
CA PRO A 589 6.60 14.55 21.91
C PRO A 589 5.68 15.20 22.96
N ASN A 590 4.41 15.40 22.63
CA ASN A 590 3.40 15.90 23.58
C ASN A 590 3.01 14.81 24.59
N GLN A 591 2.86 13.57 24.15
CA GLN A 591 2.61 12.42 25.02
C GLN A 591 3.81 12.15 25.93
N VAL A 592 5.03 12.04 25.37
CA VAL A 592 6.26 11.83 26.15
C VAL A 592 6.45 12.89 27.25
N ARG A 593 6.17 14.18 26.96
CA ARG A 593 6.21 15.26 27.97
C ARG A 593 5.08 15.17 29.01
N SER A 594 3.95 14.56 28.67
CA SER A 594 2.88 14.23 29.62
C SER A 594 3.32 13.08 30.54
N ASP A 595 3.85 11.99 29.98
CA ASP A 595 4.26 10.80 30.74
C ASP A 595 5.42 11.11 31.70
N VAL A 596 6.41 11.90 31.26
CA VAL A 596 7.49 12.40 32.12
C VAL A 596 6.96 13.31 33.25
N ARG A 597 5.84 14.02 33.03
CA ARG A 597 5.19 14.84 34.08
C ARG A 597 4.41 13.95 35.05
N MET A 598 3.62 12.99 34.55
CA MET A 598 2.88 12.03 35.38
C MET A 598 3.83 11.18 36.22
N GLY A 599 4.90 10.65 35.62
CA GLY A 599 5.95 9.90 36.34
C GLY A 599 6.76 10.73 37.33
N LYS A 600 6.73 12.08 37.26
CA LYS A 600 7.24 12.97 38.32
C LYS A 600 6.20 13.19 39.42
N ALA A 601 4.92 13.32 39.07
CA ALA A 601 3.81 13.45 40.02
C ALA A 601 3.62 12.18 40.87
N VAL A 602 3.66 10.99 40.27
CA VAL A 602 3.59 9.70 41.00
C VAL A 602 4.76 9.57 41.99
N ARG A 603 5.99 9.89 41.56
CA ARG A 603 7.17 9.94 42.45
C ARG A 603 7.11 11.07 43.50
N TYR A 604 6.20 12.02 43.40
CA TYR A 604 5.93 13.00 44.45
C TYR A 604 4.88 12.47 45.43
N ALA A 605 3.77 11.91 44.92
CA ALA A 605 2.76 11.23 45.73
C ALA A 605 3.38 10.15 46.61
N GLN A 606 4.09 9.17 46.02
CA GLN A 606 4.77 8.11 46.76
C GLN A 606 5.69 8.62 47.89
N ARG A 607 6.39 9.75 47.70
CA ARG A 607 7.24 10.34 48.75
C ARG A 607 6.43 10.97 49.88
N ARG A 608 5.32 11.64 49.55
CA ARG A 608 4.36 12.18 50.53
C ARG A 608 3.67 11.04 51.30
N ASP A 609 3.28 9.98 50.60
CA ASP A 609 2.52 8.88 51.17
C ASP A 609 3.44 8.03 52.09
N VAL A 610 4.71 7.82 51.73
CA VAL A 610 5.76 7.29 52.64
C VAL A 610 6.04 8.21 53.83
N GLN A 611 5.89 9.53 53.67
CA GLN A 611 6.03 10.48 54.78
C GLN A 611 4.82 10.42 55.74
N THR A 612 3.59 10.27 55.23
CA THR A 612 2.42 10.03 56.08
C THR A 612 2.49 8.67 56.77
N ASP A 613 2.90 7.60 56.08
CA ASP A 613 3.13 6.28 56.69
C ASP A 613 4.14 6.33 57.84
N ARG A 614 5.23 7.11 57.68
CA ARG A 614 6.22 7.32 58.74
C ARG A 614 5.66 8.10 59.93
N LEU A 615 4.76 9.07 59.68
CA LEU A 615 4.07 9.80 60.75
C LEU A 615 3.07 8.90 61.47
N THR A 616 2.25 8.13 60.75
CA THR A 616 1.30 7.15 61.30
C THR A 616 2.03 6.12 62.15
N LYS A 617 3.07 5.45 61.61
CA LYS A 617 3.86 4.45 62.35
C LYS A 617 4.56 5.05 63.58
N ARG A 618 5.02 6.31 63.51
CA ARG A 618 5.59 7.00 64.69
C ARG A 618 4.52 7.32 65.75
N SER A 619 3.28 7.54 65.34
CA SER A 619 2.12 7.73 66.22
C SER A 619 1.67 6.42 66.87
N GLU A 620 1.52 5.35 66.09
CA GLU A 620 1.18 3.99 66.55
C GLU A 620 2.19 3.48 67.58
N LEU A 621 3.50 3.63 67.29
CA LEU A 621 4.61 3.30 68.18
C LEU A 621 4.79 4.28 69.36
N GLN A 622 3.90 5.27 69.52
CA GLN A 622 3.91 6.27 70.60
C GLN A 622 5.28 6.96 70.76
N MET A 623 5.96 7.22 69.63
CA MET A 623 7.23 7.96 69.58
C MET A 623 7.02 9.42 69.17
N GLY A 624 5.97 10.03 69.70
CA GLY A 624 5.79 11.48 69.74
C GLY A 624 6.74 12.14 70.75
N HIS A 625 6.89 13.47 70.69
CA HIS A 625 7.65 14.20 71.71
C HIS A 625 6.91 14.16 73.06
N GLY A 626 7.57 13.63 74.09
CA GLY A 626 7.16 13.76 75.50
C GLY A 626 6.79 12.44 76.17
N GLU A 627 5.85 11.69 75.61
CA GLU A 627 5.14 10.63 76.34
C GLU A 627 5.35 9.24 75.73
N ARG A 628 6.41 8.55 76.19
CA ARG A 628 6.33 7.08 76.30
C ARG A 628 5.27 6.75 77.34
N LYS A 629 4.44 5.73 77.10
CA LYS A 629 3.64 5.13 78.19
C LYS A 629 4.58 4.70 79.31
N PRO A 630 4.37 5.16 80.57
CA PRO A 630 5.11 4.63 81.71
C PRO A 630 4.93 3.13 81.79
N GLY A 631 6.02 2.41 82.10
CA GLY A 631 5.90 1.02 82.54
C GLY A 631 5.29 1.00 83.95
N ALA A 632 4.68 -0.11 84.36
CA ALA A 632 4.13 -0.27 85.71
C ALA A 632 5.20 -0.24 86.84
N LEU A 633 6.49 -0.07 86.48
CA LEU A 633 7.63 0.13 87.36
C LEU A 633 8.38 1.45 87.08
N ASP A 634 7.78 2.39 86.35
CA ASP A 634 8.38 3.70 86.11
C ASP A 634 8.40 4.53 87.42
N THR A 635 9.59 4.99 87.80
CA THR A 635 9.83 5.92 88.90
C THR A 635 8.84 7.10 88.97
N LYS A 636 8.34 7.60 87.82
CA LYS A 636 7.36 8.71 87.80
C LYS A 636 5.93 8.32 88.17
N GLN A 637 5.61 7.02 88.26
CA GLN A 637 4.34 6.52 88.80
C GLN A 637 4.50 5.85 90.18
N ILE A 638 5.70 5.39 90.55
CA ILE A 638 5.96 4.82 91.88
C ILE A 638 6.05 5.93 92.95
N PHE A 639 6.58 7.10 92.60
CA PHE A 639 6.92 8.18 93.54
C PHE A 639 6.16 9.49 93.28
N SER A 640 4.89 9.39 92.84
CA SER A 640 3.97 10.51 92.61
C SER A 640 2.89 10.61 93.69
#